data_AF-A0AAV9JVR0-F1
#
_entry.id   AF-A0AAV9JVR0-F1
#
_cell.length_a   1.000
_cell.length_b   1.000
_cell.length_c   1.000
_cell.angle_alpha   90.00
_cell.angle_beta   90.00
_cell.angle_gamma   90.00
#
_symmetry.space_group_name_H-M   'P 1'
#
loop_
_entity.id
_entity.type
_entity.pdbx_description
1 polymer ?
#
loop_
_entity_poly.entity_id
_entity_poly.type
_entity_poly.pdbx_seq_one_letter_code
_entity_poly.pdbx_strand_id
1 'polypeptide(L)'
;MPWMDTAEPANSAAQQWRTVFKHALLKRITAEQLVAPLKELARKHPAAGQEVANVLLGFRAGMRGADDPLLFRYAEHLLRASYLGTGDLLLALLKHSVFGDRSKKANAGNLRSSGLPTCEERMFTLVAQLHLNGTLSTGLADTHQTAHALVQWLHIVSESEYNKQLASAGLHTLDPFSYGMYDALGSLTMSIFGKHSFRAIAKQVWWKERRPAVVRAMVDFDLHVLHWMQSQLSGRLQALSRMPPFVETDPEGRPVVTGQQTLDSVADLPIVRTRAGLYVWLNACLSGRPLTDDMNMLGFLQARYPGDNQTLAVDLLTAAFDVLTNAMLRKEPRQSIKIIRSFICNKVPLLLSIMAAYLAPMTAEACVQMAFMQIAMDALPPITAGATDAREMLKRTRLEFLQACALHGLVSESTIGNIIQEPAMALPRIVRYSKDGLVSQCTTHVGRLEGLAEDLQSMQGNAGAVAGCIVELLNNHCMNKDTMSLKTVCTILIKRIPDMDVVMQYTSPAMMLAPLCSLLHDWVHDQDQTEFTPSYEEFASILLFTLAVVHRYEITIADIPLAGADNFVFQLLDNISSSTPPSNLSEEQSAQLTKWIEGLFATDEHGETSGISDDVMRQCPPQAFYSIVPALFEQSVLACRSNALSIVTFKGGLELLLEPFLLPSLVGGLSWLVKHSWEDNGDADLLLQVLDKLLKPSSSSQETQAMHRAILAMAATPLIRSLQDLLRKRPDLKKATNSLISLLMPYLGHRRTDRSSNAEVQEWAGTPDGGWARCVRNSVRDTVAWTSSIGLSPPTKYTHKMFIGACRSLGPAKVLAAMVAELKDQTAHGSGAQALDVCVAMITAPTVYLAQNDTMTVREHLRLLILDAPNLLKRPLADAEALVRLSRRAEAQLAAPQMAQMTLPMAVQEQSSDQIMHELGLTDANGAPEASVTLSMDPAGDLGQASTADFTTTDFDAAMSSSVNLTAAANQDLANLVSGSNPMQMDPNVFGDLNMGMSQPQQSMSLQGNGNMMADVSNVQTSQEEDIFADLMGDLGDDFSFT
;
A
#
# COMPACT_ATOMS: atom_id res chain seq x y z
N MET A 1 -33.36 -37.32 44.17
CA MET A 1 -32.56 -36.26 43.52
C MET A 1 -31.10 -36.69 43.54
N PRO A 2 -30.43 -36.92 42.39
CA PRO A 2 -29.15 -37.64 42.32
C PRO A 2 -27.89 -36.76 42.53
N TRP A 3 -28.03 -35.49 42.94
CA TRP A 3 -26.94 -34.52 43.03
C TRP A 3 -26.43 -34.25 44.46
N MET A 4 -26.89 -35.04 45.45
CA MET A 4 -26.40 -34.93 46.83
C MET A 4 -25.05 -35.63 47.08
N ASP A 5 -24.55 -36.40 46.12
CA ASP A 5 -23.29 -37.13 46.22
C ASP A 5 -22.17 -36.37 45.50
N THR A 6 -21.73 -35.26 46.12
CA THR A 6 -20.48 -34.58 45.77
C THR A 6 -19.47 -34.78 46.90
N ALA A 7 -18.23 -35.13 46.53
CA ALA A 7 -17.12 -35.58 47.37
C ALA A 7 -17.06 -35.00 48.81
N GLU A 8 -16.79 -35.88 49.77
CA GLU A 8 -16.71 -35.57 51.20
C GLU A 8 -15.50 -34.65 51.50
N PRO A 9 -15.68 -33.53 52.22
CA PRO A 9 -14.56 -32.74 52.70
C PRO A 9 -13.84 -33.48 53.83
N ALA A 10 -12.50 -33.53 53.77
CA ALA A 10 -11.63 -34.25 54.68
C ALA A 10 -11.52 -33.67 56.11
N ASN A 11 -12.36 -32.69 56.48
CA ASN A 11 -12.24 -31.92 57.72
C ASN A 11 -13.52 -32.06 58.59
N SER A 12 -13.36 -32.48 59.86
CA SER A 12 -14.46 -32.78 60.80
C SER A 12 -15.45 -31.61 60.97
N ALA A 13 -14.95 -30.37 60.98
CA ALA A 13 -15.78 -29.17 61.08
C ALA A 13 -16.59 -28.92 59.80
N ALA A 14 -15.96 -28.99 58.61
CA ALA A 14 -16.62 -28.75 57.32
C ALA A 14 -17.79 -29.73 57.05
N GLN A 15 -17.66 -30.98 57.51
CA GLN A 15 -18.73 -31.98 57.43
C GLN A 15 -19.96 -31.58 58.27
N GLN A 16 -19.76 -31.00 59.45
CA GLN A 16 -20.84 -30.51 60.29
C GLN A 16 -21.53 -29.27 59.70
N TRP A 17 -20.75 -28.32 59.18
CA TRP A 17 -21.28 -27.19 58.42
C TRP A 17 -22.13 -27.65 57.24
N ARG A 18 -21.64 -28.65 56.49
CA ARG A 18 -22.39 -29.25 55.38
C ARG A 18 -23.68 -29.90 55.86
N THR A 19 -23.65 -30.59 56.99
CA THR A 19 -24.83 -31.27 57.55
C THR A 19 -25.90 -30.26 57.95
N VAL A 20 -25.52 -29.14 58.57
CA VAL A 20 -26.46 -28.08 58.95
C VAL A 20 -27.07 -27.39 57.73
N PHE A 21 -26.27 -27.01 56.72
CA PHE A 21 -26.79 -26.42 55.50
C PHE A 21 -27.68 -27.39 54.71
N LYS A 22 -27.32 -28.68 54.64
CA LYS A 22 -28.16 -29.72 54.02
C LYS A 22 -29.52 -29.82 54.69
N HIS A 23 -29.56 -29.86 56.03
CA HIS A 23 -30.82 -29.89 56.78
C HIS A 23 -31.62 -28.60 56.61
N ALA A 24 -30.96 -27.44 56.59
CA ALA A 24 -31.60 -26.14 56.41
C ALA A 24 -32.28 -26.00 55.04
N LEU A 25 -31.58 -26.39 53.98
CA LEU A 25 -32.11 -26.40 52.60
C LEU A 25 -33.26 -27.39 52.44
N LEU A 26 -33.11 -28.63 52.97
CA LEU A 26 -34.16 -29.66 52.90
C LEU A 26 -35.43 -29.26 53.66
N LYS A 27 -35.30 -28.56 54.80
CA LYS A 27 -36.42 -28.10 55.62
C LYS A 27 -36.90 -26.68 55.28
N ARG A 28 -36.33 -26.04 54.24
CA ARG A 28 -36.68 -24.67 53.80
C ARG A 28 -36.62 -23.63 54.93
N ILE A 29 -35.63 -23.73 55.81
CA ILE A 29 -35.47 -22.82 56.97
C ILE A 29 -35.07 -21.42 56.48
N THR A 30 -35.68 -20.35 56.98
CA THR A 30 -35.32 -18.99 56.58
C THR A 30 -33.96 -18.57 57.17
N ALA A 31 -33.26 -17.63 56.53
CA ALA A 31 -31.95 -17.15 57.00
C ALA A 31 -32.01 -16.59 58.44
N GLU A 32 -33.13 -15.98 58.83
CA GLU A 32 -33.36 -15.42 60.18
C GLU A 32 -33.49 -16.52 61.25
N GLN A 33 -34.09 -17.66 60.90
CA GLN A 33 -34.21 -18.81 61.79
C GLN A 33 -32.88 -19.58 61.94
N LEU A 34 -31.94 -19.36 61.02
CA LEU A 34 -30.62 -20.00 61.02
C LEU A 34 -29.61 -19.31 61.95
N VAL A 35 -29.93 -18.11 62.47
CA VAL A 35 -29.03 -17.28 63.29
C VAL A 35 -28.53 -18.02 64.54
N ALA A 36 -29.45 -18.55 65.35
CA ALA A 36 -29.11 -19.23 66.60
C ALA A 36 -28.38 -20.57 66.38
N PRO A 37 -28.82 -21.44 65.43
CA PRO A 37 -28.08 -22.63 65.05
C PRO A 37 -26.66 -22.37 64.52
N LEU A 38 -26.47 -21.36 63.67
CA LEU A 38 -25.15 -21.00 63.13
C LEU A 38 -24.21 -20.46 64.20
N LYS A 39 -24.72 -19.68 65.15
CA LYS A 39 -23.94 -19.16 66.27
C LYS A 39 -23.43 -20.29 67.17
N GLU A 40 -24.26 -21.28 67.44
CA GLU A 40 -23.88 -22.46 68.24
C GLU A 40 -22.95 -23.41 67.48
N LEU A 41 -23.14 -23.54 66.16
CA LEU A 41 -22.26 -24.30 65.27
C LEU A 41 -20.86 -23.69 65.18
N ALA A 42 -20.76 -22.38 64.96
CA ALA A 42 -19.47 -21.67 64.91
C ALA A 42 -18.70 -21.76 66.23
N ARG A 43 -19.40 -21.84 67.37
CA ARG A 43 -18.80 -22.01 68.70
C ARG A 43 -18.27 -23.42 68.93
N LYS A 44 -18.96 -24.44 68.44
CA LYS A 44 -18.61 -25.87 68.63
C LYS A 44 -17.62 -26.40 67.60
N HIS A 45 -17.71 -25.91 66.36
CA HIS A 45 -16.93 -26.37 65.22
C HIS A 45 -16.45 -25.17 64.39
N PRO A 46 -15.40 -24.45 64.85
CA PRO A 46 -14.85 -23.33 64.11
C PRO A 46 -14.26 -23.81 62.78
N ALA A 47 -14.65 -23.17 61.69
CA ALA A 47 -14.15 -23.43 60.34
C ALA A 47 -13.66 -22.11 59.73
N ALA A 48 -12.67 -22.18 58.83
CA ALA A 48 -12.20 -20.98 58.14
C ALA A 48 -13.29 -20.44 57.20
N GLY A 49 -13.37 -19.12 57.02
CA GLY A 49 -14.38 -18.48 56.14
C GLY A 49 -14.40 -19.07 54.72
N GLN A 50 -13.23 -19.40 54.19
CA GLN A 50 -13.06 -20.07 52.90
C GLN A 50 -13.64 -21.50 52.87
N GLU A 51 -13.54 -22.26 53.97
CA GLU A 51 -14.14 -23.60 54.08
C GLU A 51 -15.66 -23.51 54.16
N VAL A 52 -16.19 -22.56 54.94
CA VAL A 52 -17.63 -22.28 55.04
C VAL A 52 -18.21 -21.87 53.69
N ALA A 53 -17.53 -20.99 52.96
CA ALA A 53 -17.93 -20.56 51.61
C ALA A 53 -17.93 -21.72 50.60
N ASN A 54 -16.90 -22.58 50.62
CA ASN A 54 -16.83 -23.78 49.77
C ASN A 54 -17.97 -24.78 50.09
N VAL A 55 -18.28 -24.98 51.38
CA VAL A 55 -19.38 -25.86 51.79
C VAL A 55 -20.73 -25.31 51.31
N LEU A 56 -20.97 -24.00 51.46
CA LEU A 56 -22.20 -23.35 51.00
C LEU A 56 -22.38 -23.48 49.49
N LEU A 57 -21.33 -23.13 48.72
CA LEU A 57 -21.33 -23.23 47.26
C LEU A 57 -21.34 -24.67 46.75
N GLY A 58 -21.02 -25.66 47.59
CA GLY A 58 -21.21 -27.08 47.31
C GLY A 58 -22.67 -27.51 47.13
N PHE A 59 -23.63 -26.68 47.55
CA PHE A 59 -25.08 -26.90 47.35
C PHE A 59 -25.65 -26.22 46.10
N ARG A 60 -24.80 -25.59 45.28
CA ARG A 60 -25.19 -25.02 43.98
C ARG A 60 -25.86 -26.07 43.09
N ALA A 61 -26.76 -25.63 42.23
CA ALA A 61 -27.26 -26.48 41.17
C ALA A 61 -26.10 -26.89 40.23
N GLY A 62 -26.19 -28.09 39.64
CA GLY A 62 -25.29 -28.47 38.55
C GLY A 62 -25.45 -27.52 37.36
N MET A 63 -24.57 -27.62 36.35
CA MET A 63 -24.43 -26.73 35.16
C MET A 63 -25.72 -26.50 34.32
N ARG A 64 -26.88 -27.02 34.71
CA ARG A 64 -28.17 -26.97 33.98
C ARG A 64 -29.39 -26.60 34.85
N GLY A 65 -29.23 -26.21 36.11
CA GLY A 65 -30.34 -25.89 37.01
C GLY A 65 -30.27 -24.48 37.60
N ALA A 66 -31.41 -23.92 37.98
CA ALA A 66 -31.47 -22.67 38.73
C ALA A 66 -31.05 -22.90 40.20
N ASP A 67 -30.16 -22.06 40.71
CA ASP A 67 -29.76 -22.11 42.12
C ASP A 67 -30.92 -21.75 43.05
N ASP A 68 -30.95 -22.40 44.21
CA ASP A 68 -31.95 -22.15 45.24
C ASP A 68 -31.85 -20.70 45.76
N PRO A 69 -32.93 -19.90 45.76
CA PRO A 69 -32.91 -18.55 46.30
C PRO A 69 -32.41 -18.44 47.76
N LEU A 70 -32.58 -19.51 48.55
CA LEU A 70 -32.08 -19.57 49.93
C LEU A 70 -30.54 -19.56 50.00
N LEU A 71 -29.84 -20.04 48.96
CA LEU A 71 -28.38 -20.01 48.88
C LEU A 71 -27.84 -18.58 49.01
N PHE A 72 -28.42 -17.65 48.24
CA PHE A 72 -28.03 -16.24 48.23
C PHE A 72 -28.40 -15.54 49.55
N ARG A 73 -29.53 -15.91 50.16
CA ARG A 73 -29.96 -15.39 51.48
C ARG A 73 -29.06 -15.88 52.61
N TYR A 74 -28.57 -17.12 52.54
CA TYR A 74 -27.59 -17.63 53.48
C TYR A 74 -26.22 -16.96 53.29
N ALA A 75 -25.77 -16.77 52.04
CA ALA A 75 -24.54 -16.03 51.74
C ALA A 75 -24.59 -14.59 52.28
N GLU A 76 -25.70 -13.88 52.03
CA GLU A 76 -25.97 -12.54 52.56
C GLU A 76 -25.87 -12.50 54.09
N HIS A 77 -26.47 -13.49 54.77
CA HIS A 77 -26.47 -13.55 56.22
C HIS A 77 -25.09 -13.86 56.79
N LEU A 78 -24.35 -14.79 56.19
CA LEU A 78 -22.99 -15.17 56.62
C LEU A 78 -21.99 -14.02 56.46
N LEU A 79 -22.12 -13.24 55.38
CA LEU A 79 -21.34 -12.01 55.16
C LEU A 79 -21.65 -10.96 56.23
N ARG A 80 -22.94 -10.70 56.51
CA ARG A 80 -23.36 -9.72 57.53
C ARG A 80 -22.95 -10.10 58.94
N ALA A 81 -22.94 -11.40 59.25
CA ALA A 81 -22.53 -11.92 60.54
C ALA A 81 -20.99 -12.16 60.64
N SER A 82 -20.23 -11.82 59.59
CA SER A 82 -18.77 -11.98 59.51
C SER A 82 -18.26 -13.41 59.74
N TYR A 83 -19.06 -14.42 59.39
CA TYR A 83 -18.63 -15.82 59.39
C TYR A 83 -17.75 -16.16 58.18
N LEU A 84 -17.79 -15.33 57.12
CA LEU A 84 -16.92 -15.39 55.96
C LEU A 84 -16.68 -13.98 55.41
N GLY A 85 -15.50 -13.72 54.81
CA GLY A 85 -15.17 -12.45 54.17
C GLY A 85 -15.62 -12.39 52.70
N THR A 86 -15.67 -11.19 52.14
CA THR A 86 -15.99 -11.00 50.71
C THR A 86 -14.99 -11.74 49.82
N GLY A 87 -13.69 -11.64 50.15
CA GLY A 87 -12.63 -12.36 49.43
C GLY A 87 -12.76 -13.88 49.49
N ASP A 88 -13.14 -14.44 50.64
CA ASP A 88 -13.36 -15.88 50.81
C ASP A 88 -14.49 -16.40 49.90
N LEU A 89 -15.59 -15.65 49.83
CA LEU A 89 -16.74 -15.99 48.99
C LEU A 89 -16.38 -15.94 47.51
N LEU A 90 -15.69 -14.89 47.06
CA LEU A 90 -15.31 -14.71 45.65
C LEU A 90 -14.31 -15.78 45.19
N LEU A 91 -13.36 -16.18 46.03
CA LEU A 91 -12.41 -17.25 45.71
C LEU A 91 -13.10 -18.62 45.67
N ALA A 92 -14.01 -18.90 46.60
CA ALA A 92 -14.80 -20.12 46.58
C ALA A 92 -15.73 -20.15 45.35
N LEU A 93 -16.34 -19.01 44.99
CA LEU A 93 -17.17 -18.87 43.79
C LEU A 93 -16.35 -19.16 42.52
N LEU A 94 -15.13 -18.63 42.43
CA LEU A 94 -14.24 -18.88 41.30
C LEU A 94 -13.92 -20.36 41.15
N LYS A 95 -13.59 -21.04 42.25
CA LYS A 95 -13.28 -22.48 42.28
C LYS A 95 -14.45 -23.33 41.77
N HIS A 96 -15.67 -22.94 42.11
CA HIS A 96 -16.87 -23.66 41.68
C HIS A 96 -17.34 -23.24 40.28
N SER A 97 -16.97 -22.06 39.79
CA SER A 97 -17.40 -21.52 38.48
C SER A 97 -16.92 -22.33 37.27
N VAL A 98 -17.46 -22.01 36.09
CA VAL A 98 -17.01 -22.55 34.80
C VAL A 98 -15.53 -22.24 34.53
N PHE A 99 -14.98 -21.19 35.17
CA PHE A 99 -13.60 -20.75 35.02
C PHE A 99 -12.61 -21.44 35.98
N GLY A 100 -13.09 -22.19 36.99
CA GLY A 100 -12.28 -22.71 38.09
C GLY A 100 -11.54 -24.03 37.83
N ASP A 101 -11.98 -24.85 36.87
CA ASP A 101 -11.49 -26.23 36.71
C ASP A 101 -10.94 -26.47 35.29
N ARG A 102 -9.62 -26.33 35.12
CA ARG A 102 -8.92 -26.56 33.83
C ARG A 102 -9.14 -27.97 33.26
N SER A 103 -9.53 -28.95 34.08
CA SER A 103 -9.71 -30.36 33.69
C SER A 103 -11.02 -30.68 32.97
N LYS A 104 -12.04 -29.80 33.00
CA LYS A 104 -13.38 -30.07 32.42
C LYS A 104 -13.64 -29.43 31.05
N LYS A 105 -12.59 -28.88 30.41
CA LYS A 105 -12.69 -28.19 29.12
C LYS A 105 -13.00 -29.09 27.91
N ALA A 106 -13.02 -30.41 28.06
CA ALA A 106 -13.18 -31.33 26.93
C ALA A 106 -14.62 -31.52 26.42
N ASN A 107 -15.67 -31.04 27.12
CA ASN A 107 -17.05 -31.36 26.75
C ASN A 107 -18.06 -30.19 26.88
N ALA A 108 -17.60 -28.94 26.79
CA ALA A 108 -18.49 -27.77 26.81
C ALA A 108 -18.99 -27.39 25.39
N GLY A 109 -19.40 -28.38 24.60
CA GLY A 109 -20.14 -28.14 23.35
C GLY A 109 -21.63 -27.92 23.66
N ASN A 110 -22.17 -26.77 23.25
CA ASN A 110 -23.60 -26.44 23.17
C ASN A 110 -24.45 -26.73 24.43
N LEU A 111 -24.25 -25.94 25.50
CA LEU A 111 -25.19 -25.90 26.63
C LEU A 111 -26.32 -24.89 26.34
N ARG A 112 -27.56 -25.37 26.19
CA ARG A 112 -28.76 -24.52 26.14
C ARG A 112 -28.98 -23.84 27.50
N SER A 113 -28.91 -22.51 27.53
CA SER A 113 -29.12 -21.63 28.69
C SER A 113 -30.60 -21.60 29.12
N SER A 114 -30.88 -21.56 30.43
CA SER A 114 -32.24 -21.51 30.98
C SER A 114 -32.86 -20.09 31.06
N GLY A 115 -32.20 -19.08 30.48
CA GLY A 115 -32.66 -17.69 30.50
C GLY A 115 -32.66 -17.00 31.88
N LEU A 116 -32.08 -17.61 32.92
CA LEU A 116 -32.02 -17.07 34.28
C LEU A 116 -30.60 -16.56 34.60
N PRO A 117 -30.46 -15.50 35.43
CA PRO A 117 -29.16 -15.02 35.90
C PRO A 117 -28.34 -16.13 36.55
N THR A 118 -27.06 -16.19 36.20
CA THR A 118 -26.11 -17.18 36.72
C THR A 118 -25.88 -17.02 38.22
N CYS A 119 -25.33 -18.06 38.85
CA CYS A 119 -24.93 -18.01 40.27
C CYS A 119 -23.97 -16.83 40.51
N GLU A 120 -22.99 -16.70 39.61
CA GLU A 120 -21.95 -15.69 39.61
C GLU A 120 -22.54 -14.28 39.50
N GLU A 121 -23.42 -14.04 38.52
CA GLU A 121 -24.11 -12.76 38.35
C GLU A 121 -24.91 -12.34 39.59
N ARG A 122 -25.70 -13.26 40.15
CA ARG A 122 -26.51 -12.98 41.35
C ARG A 122 -25.64 -12.73 42.57
N MET A 123 -24.55 -13.48 42.73
CA MET A 123 -23.64 -13.32 43.86
C MET A 123 -22.84 -12.01 43.76
N PHE A 124 -22.34 -11.65 42.58
CA PHE A 124 -21.67 -10.36 42.36
C PHE A 124 -22.61 -9.19 42.62
N THR A 125 -23.84 -9.26 42.11
CA THR A 125 -24.86 -8.22 42.32
C THR A 125 -25.20 -8.06 43.81
N LEU A 126 -25.41 -9.17 44.51
CA LEU A 126 -25.68 -9.18 45.95
C LEU A 126 -24.54 -8.52 46.74
N VAL A 127 -23.30 -8.95 46.50
CA VAL A 127 -22.13 -8.44 47.21
C VAL A 127 -21.89 -6.97 46.88
N ALA A 128 -22.08 -6.56 45.62
CA ALA A 128 -21.98 -5.17 45.20
C ALA A 128 -22.99 -4.29 45.96
N GLN A 129 -24.26 -4.73 46.04
CA GLN A 129 -25.30 -4.02 46.79
C GLN A 129 -24.98 -3.92 48.29
N LEU A 130 -24.49 -5.00 48.91
CA LEU A 130 -24.13 -4.98 50.34
C LEU A 130 -22.97 -4.01 50.62
N HIS A 131 -22.01 -3.90 49.71
CA HIS A 131 -20.95 -2.90 49.80
C HIS A 131 -21.46 -1.48 49.54
N LEU A 132 -22.29 -1.25 48.52
CA LEU A 132 -22.87 0.07 48.24
C LEU A 132 -23.70 0.59 49.41
N ASN A 133 -24.48 -0.29 50.05
CA ASN A 133 -25.33 0.05 51.20
C ASN A 133 -24.54 0.22 52.51
N GLY A 134 -23.21 0.07 52.51
CA GLY A 134 -22.36 0.25 53.70
C GLY A 134 -22.52 -0.83 54.77
N THR A 135 -23.26 -1.91 54.50
CA THR A 135 -23.56 -2.98 55.47
C THR A 135 -22.37 -3.87 55.81
N LEU A 136 -21.35 -3.89 54.94
CA LEU A 136 -20.10 -4.62 55.13
C LEU A 136 -18.95 -3.63 55.39
N SER A 137 -18.38 -3.66 56.60
CA SER A 137 -17.17 -2.92 56.94
C SER A 137 -15.94 -3.76 56.59
N THR A 138 -15.21 -3.37 55.55
CA THR A 138 -13.99 -4.05 55.14
C THR A 138 -12.83 -3.70 56.09
N GLY A 139 -12.45 -4.64 56.97
CA GLY A 139 -11.21 -4.52 57.74
C GLY A 139 -9.97 -4.58 56.85
N LEU A 140 -8.83 -4.06 57.31
CA LEU A 140 -7.59 -3.98 56.50
C LEU A 140 -7.10 -5.34 55.97
N ALA A 141 -7.24 -6.43 56.73
CA ALA A 141 -6.88 -7.78 56.28
C ALA A 141 -7.86 -8.32 55.21
N ASP A 142 -9.15 -8.06 55.38
CA ASP A 142 -10.23 -8.47 54.46
C ASP A 142 -10.15 -7.70 53.12
N THR A 143 -9.68 -6.45 53.12
CA THR A 143 -9.43 -5.68 51.88
C THR A 143 -8.35 -6.29 50.99
N HIS A 144 -7.30 -6.88 51.58
CA HIS A 144 -6.23 -7.51 50.80
C HIS A 144 -6.74 -8.76 50.07
N GLN A 145 -7.45 -9.62 50.79
CA GLN A 145 -7.99 -10.86 50.24
C GLN A 145 -9.10 -10.58 49.22
N THR A 146 -9.95 -9.59 49.48
CA THR A 146 -10.98 -9.13 48.54
C THR A 146 -10.37 -8.55 47.27
N ALA A 147 -9.33 -7.70 47.37
CA ALA A 147 -8.62 -7.17 46.20
C ALA A 147 -7.94 -8.30 45.40
N HIS A 148 -7.33 -9.27 46.07
CA HIS A 148 -6.73 -10.43 45.42
C HIS A 148 -7.77 -11.26 44.65
N ALA A 149 -8.92 -11.54 45.26
CA ALA A 149 -10.00 -12.30 44.64
C ALA A 149 -10.57 -11.59 43.41
N LEU A 150 -10.80 -10.27 43.49
CA LEU A 150 -11.27 -9.47 42.36
C LEU A 150 -10.27 -9.46 41.19
N VAL A 151 -8.98 -9.26 41.47
CA VAL A 151 -7.95 -9.27 40.43
C VAL A 151 -7.88 -10.62 39.71
N GLN A 152 -8.02 -11.74 40.45
CA GLN A 152 -8.06 -13.07 39.83
C GLN A 152 -9.28 -13.23 38.92
N TRP A 153 -10.46 -12.79 39.36
CA TRP A 153 -11.67 -12.81 38.54
C TRP A 153 -11.52 -11.98 37.27
N LEU A 154 -11.09 -10.72 37.39
CA LEU A 154 -10.87 -9.83 36.25
C LEU A 154 -9.87 -10.45 35.25
N HIS A 155 -8.74 -10.95 35.75
CA HIS A 155 -7.71 -11.54 34.90
C HIS A 155 -8.19 -12.79 34.16
N ILE A 156 -8.80 -13.75 34.85
CA ILE A 156 -9.24 -15.02 34.24
C ILE A 156 -10.35 -14.80 33.20
N VAL A 157 -11.26 -13.88 33.48
CA VAL A 157 -12.33 -13.52 32.53
C VAL A 157 -11.75 -12.81 31.31
N SER A 158 -10.89 -11.80 31.52
CA SER A 158 -10.21 -11.09 30.42
C SER A 158 -9.39 -12.04 29.55
N GLU A 159 -8.61 -12.93 30.15
CA GLU A 159 -7.79 -13.91 29.42
C GLU A 159 -8.66 -14.88 28.61
N SER A 160 -9.76 -15.36 29.20
CA SER A 160 -10.71 -16.26 28.51
C SER A 160 -11.31 -15.58 27.27
N GLU A 161 -11.82 -14.35 27.41
CA GLU A 161 -12.47 -13.65 26.29
C GLU A 161 -11.47 -13.18 25.24
N TYR A 162 -10.32 -12.66 25.66
CA TYR A 162 -9.23 -12.28 24.74
C TYR A 162 -8.78 -13.47 23.88
N ASN A 163 -8.60 -14.65 24.47
CA ASN A 163 -8.24 -15.85 23.73
C ASN A 163 -9.32 -16.29 22.72
N LYS A 164 -10.60 -16.15 23.05
CA LYS A 164 -11.68 -16.46 22.11
C LYS A 164 -11.74 -15.45 20.97
N GLN A 165 -11.52 -14.17 21.23
CA GLN A 165 -11.44 -13.11 20.20
C GLN A 165 -10.28 -13.35 19.23
N LEU A 166 -9.11 -13.76 19.74
CA LEU A 166 -7.94 -14.08 18.92
C LEU A 166 -8.18 -15.32 18.05
N ALA A 167 -8.82 -16.36 18.60
CA ALA A 167 -9.13 -17.58 17.87
C ALA A 167 -10.16 -17.38 16.74
N SER A 168 -11.04 -16.39 16.86
CA SER A 168 -12.09 -16.10 15.87
C SER A 168 -11.75 -14.94 14.93
N ALA A 169 -10.50 -14.47 14.90
CA ALA A 169 -10.07 -13.30 14.10
C ALA A 169 -10.96 -12.05 14.28
N GLY A 170 -11.49 -11.81 15.49
CA GLY A 170 -12.35 -10.66 15.79
C GLY A 170 -13.84 -10.82 15.44
N LEU A 171 -14.27 -11.94 14.85
CA LEU A 171 -15.69 -12.23 14.56
C LEU A 171 -16.44 -12.89 15.75
N HIS A 172 -15.89 -12.84 16.96
CA HIS A 172 -16.53 -13.46 18.13
C HIS A 172 -17.79 -12.72 18.54
N THR A 173 -18.96 -13.34 18.39
CA THR A 173 -20.20 -12.88 19.02
C THR A 173 -20.24 -13.33 20.48
N LEU A 174 -20.27 -12.37 21.41
CA LEU A 174 -20.39 -12.65 22.83
C LEU A 174 -21.71 -13.38 23.13
N ASP A 175 -21.67 -14.36 24.02
CA ASP A 175 -22.88 -15.02 24.53
C ASP A 175 -23.74 -14.02 25.33
N PRO A 176 -24.99 -13.71 24.92
CA PRO A 176 -25.89 -12.77 25.60
C PRO A 176 -26.09 -13.07 27.10
N PHE A 177 -25.94 -14.33 27.52
CA PHE A 177 -26.12 -14.75 28.91
C PHE A 177 -24.89 -14.50 29.79
N SER A 178 -23.72 -14.30 29.18
CA SER A 178 -22.49 -13.93 29.90
C SER A 178 -22.40 -12.42 30.16
N TYR A 179 -23.20 -11.59 29.47
CA TYR A 179 -23.26 -10.13 29.65
C TYR A 179 -23.58 -9.74 31.08
N GLY A 180 -24.64 -10.33 31.66
CA GLY A 180 -25.09 -9.98 33.01
C GLY A 180 -24.02 -10.25 34.07
N MET A 181 -23.31 -11.38 33.94
CA MET A 181 -22.21 -11.73 34.85
C MET A 181 -21.02 -10.76 34.74
N TYR A 182 -20.62 -10.39 33.53
CA TYR A 182 -19.51 -9.47 33.31
C TYR A 182 -19.82 -8.05 33.79
N ASP A 183 -21.04 -7.56 33.54
CA ASP A 183 -21.48 -6.26 34.03
C ASP A 183 -21.59 -6.26 35.57
N ALA A 184 -22.09 -7.34 36.16
CA ALA A 184 -22.13 -7.51 37.62
C ALA A 184 -20.72 -7.56 38.25
N LEU A 185 -19.74 -8.19 37.60
CA LEU A 185 -18.34 -8.19 38.05
C LEU A 185 -17.71 -6.78 37.94
N GLY A 186 -17.99 -6.06 36.87
CA GLY A 186 -17.59 -4.65 36.72
C GLY A 186 -18.20 -3.77 37.82
N SER A 187 -19.50 -3.93 38.08
CA SER A 187 -20.24 -3.21 39.14
C SER A 187 -19.70 -3.53 40.55
N LEU A 188 -19.42 -4.80 40.84
CA LEU A 188 -18.80 -5.22 42.09
C LEU A 188 -17.42 -4.58 42.28
N THR A 189 -16.58 -4.63 41.24
CA THR A 189 -15.25 -4.03 41.25
C THR A 189 -15.33 -2.52 41.53
N MET A 190 -16.25 -1.81 40.86
CA MET A 190 -16.51 -0.40 41.09
C MET A 190 -17.00 -0.13 42.53
N SER A 191 -17.87 -0.97 43.08
CA SER A 191 -18.42 -0.80 44.43
C SER A 191 -17.38 -0.96 45.56
N ILE A 192 -16.28 -1.66 45.29
CA ILE A 192 -15.21 -1.92 46.26
C ILE A 192 -14.04 -0.96 46.04
N PHE A 193 -13.52 -0.88 44.82
CA PHE A 193 -12.36 -0.03 44.46
C PHE A 193 -12.72 1.45 44.35
N GLY A 194 -13.97 1.79 44.05
CA GLY A 194 -14.47 3.16 43.99
C GLY A 194 -14.76 3.80 45.35
N LYS A 195 -14.72 3.06 46.45
CA LYS A 195 -14.99 3.60 47.79
C LYS A 195 -13.88 4.52 48.28
N HIS A 196 -14.25 5.65 48.89
CA HIS A 196 -13.28 6.57 49.51
C HIS A 196 -12.43 5.91 50.61
N SER A 197 -12.99 4.94 51.34
CA SER A 197 -12.25 4.17 52.36
C SER A 197 -11.11 3.32 51.77
N PHE A 198 -11.22 2.90 50.50
CA PHE A 198 -10.19 2.13 49.81
C PHE A 198 -8.90 2.95 49.61
N ARG A 199 -8.99 4.30 49.57
CA ARG A 199 -7.82 5.19 49.46
C ARG A 199 -6.83 5.06 50.62
N ALA A 200 -7.30 4.63 51.80
CA ALA A 200 -6.44 4.40 52.96
C ALA A 200 -5.41 3.27 52.75
N ILE A 201 -5.62 2.40 51.76
CA ILE A 201 -4.73 1.27 51.42
C ILE A 201 -3.41 1.74 50.79
N ALA A 202 -3.33 2.97 50.26
CA ALA A 202 -2.08 3.55 49.73
C ALA A 202 -0.91 3.50 50.74
N LYS A 203 -1.22 3.52 52.04
CA LYS A 203 -0.24 3.48 53.14
C LYS A 203 0.26 2.07 53.47
N GLN A 204 -0.35 1.03 52.90
CA GLN A 204 -0.01 -0.37 53.19
C GLN A 204 1.20 -0.82 52.36
N VAL A 205 2.08 -1.62 52.96
CA VAL A 205 3.30 -2.11 52.31
C VAL A 205 2.97 -3.02 51.12
N TRP A 206 1.98 -3.92 51.28
CA TRP A 206 1.57 -4.86 50.23
C TRP A 206 0.98 -4.18 48.98
N TRP A 207 0.41 -2.97 49.14
CA TRP A 207 -0.20 -2.24 48.02
C TRP A 207 0.84 -1.75 47.02
N LYS A 208 2.01 -1.29 47.50
CA LYS A 208 3.10 -0.79 46.64
C LYS A 208 3.54 -1.83 45.61
N GLU A 209 3.66 -3.09 46.02
CA GLU A 209 4.08 -4.19 45.15
C GLU A 209 2.95 -4.68 44.23
N ARG A 210 1.71 -4.71 44.70
CA ARG A 210 0.58 -5.30 43.95
C ARG A 210 -0.22 -4.30 43.11
N ARG A 211 -0.07 -2.99 43.32
CA ARG A 211 -0.78 -1.94 42.58
C ARG A 211 -0.66 -2.07 41.05
N PRO A 212 0.51 -2.35 40.44
CA PRO A 212 0.60 -2.50 38.99
C PRO A 212 -0.27 -3.65 38.45
N ALA A 213 -0.34 -4.76 39.19
CA ALA A 213 -1.16 -5.92 38.82
C ALA A 213 -2.66 -5.60 38.91
N VAL A 214 -3.08 -4.84 39.93
CA VAL A 214 -4.47 -4.38 40.10
C VAL A 214 -4.87 -3.45 38.95
N VAL A 215 -4.03 -2.45 38.64
CA VAL A 215 -4.28 -1.49 37.55
C VAL A 215 -4.36 -2.19 36.21
N ARG A 216 -3.43 -3.11 35.92
CA ARG A 216 -3.44 -3.89 34.68
C ARG A 216 -4.72 -4.71 34.53
N ALA A 217 -5.11 -5.47 35.56
CA ALA A 217 -6.33 -6.28 35.51
C ALA A 217 -7.60 -5.44 35.31
N MET A 218 -7.67 -4.24 35.91
CA MET A 218 -8.78 -3.31 35.70
C MET A 218 -8.83 -2.77 34.26
N VAL A 219 -7.68 -2.38 33.70
CA VAL A 219 -7.59 -1.84 32.33
C VAL A 219 -7.86 -2.93 31.29
N ASP A 220 -7.28 -4.12 31.45
CA ASP A 220 -7.46 -5.24 30.53
C ASP A 220 -8.92 -5.72 30.51
N PHE A 221 -9.61 -5.69 31.64
CA PHE A 221 -11.04 -6.01 31.71
C PHE A 221 -11.91 -4.92 31.09
N ASP A 222 -11.60 -3.65 31.31
CA ASP A 222 -12.33 -2.54 30.70
C ASP A 222 -12.22 -2.57 29.18
N LEU A 223 -11.01 -2.77 28.65
CA LEU A 223 -10.72 -2.80 27.21
C LEU A 223 -11.24 -4.07 26.52
N HIS A 224 -10.89 -5.26 27.02
CA HIS A 224 -11.16 -6.51 26.30
C HIS A 224 -12.56 -7.08 26.56
N VAL A 225 -13.22 -6.65 27.65
CA VAL A 225 -14.54 -7.17 28.05
C VAL A 225 -15.60 -6.08 28.01
N LEU A 226 -15.49 -5.03 28.84
CA LEU A 226 -16.56 -4.02 28.98
C LEU A 226 -16.76 -3.14 27.73
N HIS A 227 -15.68 -2.72 27.09
CA HIS A 227 -15.74 -1.95 25.84
C HIS A 227 -16.27 -2.78 24.68
N TRP A 228 -15.78 -4.02 24.57
CA TRP A 228 -16.24 -4.97 23.54
C TRP A 228 -17.74 -5.26 23.63
N MET A 229 -18.29 -5.39 24.85
CA MET A 229 -19.73 -5.58 25.08
C MET A 229 -20.57 -4.29 25.08
N GLN A 230 -19.96 -3.13 24.86
CA GLN A 230 -20.63 -1.82 24.93
C GLN A 230 -21.37 -1.58 26.27
N SER A 231 -20.81 -2.04 27.39
CA SER A 231 -21.40 -1.82 28.72
C SER A 231 -21.42 -0.34 29.09
N GLN A 232 -22.43 0.08 29.86
CA GLN A 232 -22.53 1.42 30.47
C GLN A 232 -21.42 1.70 31.50
N LEU A 233 -20.67 0.67 31.90
CA LEU A 233 -19.51 0.75 32.77
C LEU A 233 -18.18 0.90 32.01
N SER A 234 -18.18 0.84 30.67
CA SER A 234 -16.98 1.01 29.85
C SER A 234 -16.30 2.36 30.13
N GLY A 235 -14.97 2.35 30.25
CA GLY A 235 -14.14 3.50 30.60
C GLY A 235 -14.15 3.87 32.08
N ARG A 236 -15.05 3.33 32.91
CA ARG A 236 -15.15 3.71 34.33
C ARG A 236 -14.04 3.09 35.19
N LEU A 237 -13.63 1.85 34.92
CA LEU A 237 -12.50 1.24 35.63
C LEU A 237 -11.18 1.90 35.20
N GLN A 238 -11.08 2.26 33.93
CA GLN A 238 -9.96 3.05 33.41
C GLN A 238 -9.91 4.47 34.02
N ALA A 239 -11.05 5.09 34.31
CA ALA A 239 -11.10 6.36 35.04
C ALA A 239 -10.67 6.20 36.50
N LEU A 240 -11.07 5.11 37.17
CA LEU A 240 -10.64 4.81 38.55
C LEU A 240 -9.12 4.61 38.64
N SER A 241 -8.49 3.95 37.66
CA SER A 241 -7.04 3.71 37.68
C SER A 241 -6.21 5.01 37.59
N ARG A 242 -6.82 6.12 37.18
CA ARG A 242 -6.23 7.47 37.13
C ARG A 242 -6.38 8.27 38.43
N MET A 243 -6.96 7.69 39.48
CA MET A 243 -7.11 8.35 40.79
C MET A 243 -6.33 7.64 41.90
N PRO A 244 -5.90 8.34 42.97
CA PRO A 244 -5.37 7.69 44.16
C PRO A 244 -6.37 6.69 44.77
N PRO A 245 -5.94 5.48 45.18
CA PRO A 245 -4.57 5.02 45.42
C PRO A 245 -3.92 4.28 44.22
N PHE A 246 -4.53 4.31 43.03
CA PHE A 246 -4.11 3.54 41.85
C PHE A 246 -2.96 4.19 41.06
N VAL A 247 -2.76 5.50 41.21
CA VAL A 247 -1.65 6.27 40.61
C VAL A 247 -0.49 6.39 41.61
N GLU A 248 0.76 6.35 41.12
CA GLU A 248 1.95 6.69 41.91
C GLU A 248 1.88 8.14 42.37
N THR A 249 2.18 8.41 43.64
CA THR A 249 2.22 9.78 44.17
C THR A 249 3.62 10.08 44.70
N ASP A 250 4.11 11.29 44.44
CA ASP A 250 5.34 11.84 45.00
C ASP A 250 5.19 12.06 46.53
N PRO A 251 6.28 12.37 47.27
CA PRO A 251 6.23 12.64 48.70
C PRO A 251 5.26 13.79 49.07
N GLU A 252 4.98 14.69 48.12
CA GLU A 252 4.06 15.81 48.24
C GLU A 252 2.61 15.47 47.86
N GLY A 253 2.31 14.21 47.50
CA GLY A 253 0.97 13.71 47.18
C GLY A 253 0.48 14.00 45.76
N ARG A 254 1.35 14.45 44.85
CA ARG A 254 1.04 14.69 43.43
C ARG A 254 1.29 13.42 42.61
N PRO A 255 0.47 13.14 41.59
CA PRO A 255 0.66 11.97 40.75
C PRO A 255 2.01 12.05 40.01
N VAL A 256 2.80 10.97 40.06
CA VAL A 256 4.00 10.78 39.24
C VAL A 256 3.53 10.52 37.82
N VAL A 257 3.57 11.56 36.98
CA VAL A 257 3.19 11.47 35.57
C VAL A 257 4.38 10.91 34.79
N THR A 258 4.21 9.73 34.19
CA THR A 258 5.24 9.13 33.33
C THR A 258 5.47 10.04 32.12
N GLY A 259 6.69 10.14 31.59
CA GLY A 259 6.97 10.96 30.39
C GLY A 259 6.00 10.68 29.23
N GLN A 260 5.56 9.43 29.08
CA GLN A 260 4.54 9.01 28.10
C GLN A 260 3.16 9.63 28.35
N GLN A 261 2.73 9.72 29.61
CA GLN A 261 1.47 10.40 29.99
C GLN A 261 1.56 11.91 29.76
N THR A 262 2.74 12.52 29.95
CA THR A 262 2.97 13.94 29.61
C THR A 262 2.89 14.16 28.11
N LEU A 263 3.48 13.27 27.30
CA LEU A 263 3.33 13.33 25.84
C LEU A 263 1.86 13.23 25.46
N ASP A 264 1.13 12.24 25.99
CA ASP A 264 -0.31 12.04 25.77
C ASP A 264 -1.19 13.25 26.13
N SER A 265 -0.71 14.13 27.02
CA SER A 265 -1.41 15.37 27.38
C SER A 265 -1.28 16.52 26.37
N VAL A 266 -0.35 16.42 25.39
CA VAL A 266 -0.19 17.44 24.34
C VAL A 266 -1.43 17.47 23.46
N ALA A 267 -2.11 18.61 23.40
CA ALA A 267 -3.28 18.80 22.56
C ALA A 267 -2.91 18.83 21.07
N ASP A 268 -3.69 18.11 20.27
CA ASP A 268 -3.52 18.08 18.81
C ASP A 268 -4.19 19.30 18.13
N LEU A 269 -3.65 19.66 16.97
CA LEU A 269 -4.24 20.68 16.10
C LEU A 269 -5.39 20.07 15.27
N PRO A 270 -6.33 20.89 14.76
CA PRO A 270 -7.38 20.41 13.86
C PRO A 270 -6.83 19.62 12.68
N ILE A 271 -7.51 18.52 12.35
CA ILE A 271 -7.18 17.68 11.21
C ILE A 271 -7.60 18.42 9.93
N VAL A 272 -6.64 19.01 9.23
CA VAL A 272 -6.86 19.64 7.91
C VAL A 272 -6.26 18.74 6.83
N ARG A 273 -6.99 18.59 5.71
CA ARG A 273 -6.51 17.94 4.49
C ARG A 273 -6.29 19.02 3.44
N THR A 274 -5.07 19.51 3.33
CA THR A 274 -4.76 20.58 2.37
C THR A 274 -4.56 20.03 0.97
N ARG A 275 -4.86 20.85 -0.05
CA ARG A 275 -4.51 20.60 -1.46
C ARG A 275 -3.02 20.28 -1.63
N ALA A 276 -2.14 20.92 -0.84
CA ALA A 276 -0.70 20.68 -0.90
C ALA A 276 -0.28 19.30 -0.40
N GLY A 277 -0.98 18.70 0.57
CA GLY A 277 -0.54 17.41 1.12
C GLY A 277 -0.51 16.30 0.07
N LEU A 278 -1.58 16.14 -0.71
CA LEU A 278 -1.61 15.13 -1.77
C LEU A 278 -0.74 15.51 -2.97
N TYR A 279 -0.68 16.80 -3.30
CA TYR A 279 0.23 17.32 -4.34
C TYR A 279 1.72 17.03 -4.02
N VAL A 280 2.16 17.23 -2.77
CA VAL A 280 3.52 16.92 -2.32
C VAL A 280 3.81 15.44 -2.42
N TRP A 281 2.87 14.60 -1.98
CA TRP A 281 3.01 13.15 -2.02
C TRP A 281 3.06 12.60 -3.46
N LEU A 282 2.18 13.06 -4.36
CA LEU A 282 2.22 12.67 -5.77
C LEU A 282 3.49 13.14 -6.50
N ASN A 283 4.00 14.33 -6.18
CA ASN A 283 5.31 14.78 -6.69
C ASN A 283 6.43 13.82 -6.28
N ALA A 284 6.34 13.21 -5.09
CA ALA A 284 7.30 12.19 -4.65
C ALA A 284 7.12 10.87 -5.40
N CYS A 285 5.87 10.39 -5.54
CA CYS A 285 5.57 9.16 -6.28
C CYS A 285 6.04 9.19 -7.75
N LEU A 286 6.01 10.37 -8.38
CA LEU A 286 6.35 10.57 -9.79
C LEU A 286 7.73 11.22 -9.99
N SER A 287 8.50 11.42 -8.91
CA SER A 287 9.91 11.82 -8.99
C SER A 287 10.78 10.59 -9.20
N GLY A 288 11.78 10.70 -10.08
CA GLY A 288 12.73 9.62 -10.31
C GLY A 288 12.07 8.38 -10.91
N ARG A 289 12.18 7.23 -10.23
CA ARG A 289 11.48 5.99 -10.60
C ARG A 289 10.06 6.03 -10.03
N PRO A 290 9.02 5.66 -10.79
CA PRO A 290 7.65 5.67 -10.27
C PRO A 290 7.47 4.78 -9.03
N LEU A 291 6.82 5.32 -7.99
CA LEU A 291 6.46 4.63 -6.75
C LEU A 291 4.93 4.62 -6.59
N THR A 292 4.23 4.14 -7.62
CA THR A 292 2.76 4.19 -7.76
C THR A 292 2.12 2.80 -7.73
N ASP A 293 2.68 1.89 -6.93
CA ASP A 293 2.08 0.57 -6.67
C ASP A 293 0.63 0.72 -6.14
N ASP A 294 -0.31 -0.04 -6.69
CA ASP A 294 -1.74 0.13 -6.42
C ASP A 294 -2.07 -0.04 -4.94
N MET A 295 -1.49 -1.05 -4.28
CA MET A 295 -1.76 -1.34 -2.87
C MET A 295 -1.20 -0.24 -1.96
N ASN A 296 0.02 0.23 -2.24
CA ASN A 296 0.63 1.31 -1.47
C ASN A 296 -0.11 2.65 -1.67
N MET A 297 -0.53 2.94 -2.90
CA MET A 297 -1.29 4.15 -3.20
C MET A 297 -2.66 4.13 -2.51
N LEU A 298 -3.43 3.05 -2.69
CA LEU A 298 -4.74 2.91 -2.05
C LEU A 298 -4.62 2.94 -0.53
N GLY A 299 -3.63 2.26 0.04
CA GLY A 299 -3.37 2.28 1.48
C GLY A 299 -3.11 3.68 2.01
N PHE A 300 -2.25 4.46 1.34
CA PHE A 300 -1.97 5.85 1.72
C PHE A 300 -3.21 6.75 1.59
N LEU A 301 -3.93 6.64 0.47
CA LEU A 301 -5.13 7.43 0.21
C LEU A 301 -6.23 7.14 1.23
N GLN A 302 -6.46 5.86 1.57
CA GLN A 302 -7.43 5.46 2.60
C GLN A 302 -7.03 5.93 4.00
N ALA A 303 -5.73 5.90 4.35
CA ALA A 303 -5.26 6.44 5.62
C ALA A 303 -5.46 7.98 5.71
N ARG A 304 -5.34 8.69 4.58
CA ARG A 304 -5.56 10.16 4.51
C ARG A 304 -7.05 10.54 4.57
N TYR A 305 -7.91 9.75 3.92
CA TYR A 305 -9.35 10.00 3.78
C TYR A 305 -10.20 8.84 4.34
N PRO A 306 -10.16 8.57 5.66
CA PRO A 306 -10.89 7.46 6.25
C PRO A 306 -12.40 7.60 6.02
N GLY A 307 -12.97 6.72 5.20
CA GLY A 307 -14.41 6.68 4.87
C GLY A 307 -14.91 7.81 3.94
N ASP A 308 -14.03 8.68 3.46
CA ASP A 308 -14.37 9.86 2.66
C ASP A 308 -13.83 9.74 1.23
N ASN A 309 -14.35 8.73 0.51
CA ASN A 309 -13.89 8.39 -0.83
C ASN A 309 -14.22 9.47 -1.88
N GLN A 310 -15.24 10.30 -1.63
CA GLN A 310 -15.65 11.38 -2.53
C GLN A 310 -14.61 12.50 -2.55
N THR A 311 -14.21 13.00 -1.37
CA THR A 311 -13.17 14.03 -1.27
C THR A 311 -11.82 13.49 -1.76
N LEU A 312 -11.52 12.22 -1.47
CA LEU A 312 -10.34 11.54 -2.00
C LEU A 312 -10.28 11.59 -3.53
N ALA A 313 -11.36 11.20 -4.22
CA ALA A 313 -11.41 11.16 -5.67
C ALA A 313 -11.20 12.56 -6.29
N VAL A 314 -11.85 13.58 -5.72
CA VAL A 314 -11.72 14.98 -6.16
C VAL A 314 -10.30 15.52 -5.93
N ASP A 315 -9.75 15.31 -4.73
CA ASP A 315 -8.40 15.77 -4.39
C ASP A 315 -7.32 15.06 -5.20
N LEU A 316 -7.49 13.75 -5.49
CA LEU A 316 -6.57 12.98 -6.33
C LEU A 316 -6.50 13.55 -7.74
N LEU A 317 -7.65 13.86 -8.35
CA LEU A 317 -7.72 14.47 -9.68
C LEU A 317 -7.09 15.86 -9.69
N THR A 318 -7.47 16.72 -8.73
CA THR A 318 -6.93 18.07 -8.62
C THR A 318 -5.41 18.05 -8.43
N ALA A 319 -4.91 17.21 -7.51
CA ALA A 319 -3.47 17.09 -7.25
C ALA A 319 -2.70 16.50 -8.44
N ALA A 320 -3.27 15.56 -9.20
CA ALA A 320 -2.61 14.99 -10.38
C ALA A 320 -2.41 16.04 -11.49
N PHE A 321 -3.43 16.86 -11.77
CA PHE A 321 -3.30 17.99 -12.71
C PHE A 321 -2.37 19.09 -12.19
N ASP A 322 -2.32 19.33 -10.87
CA ASP A 322 -1.35 20.26 -10.27
C ASP A 322 0.09 19.79 -10.43
N VAL A 323 0.35 18.48 -10.33
CA VAL A 323 1.67 17.90 -10.59
C VAL A 323 2.06 18.10 -12.06
N LEU A 324 1.13 17.92 -13.01
CA LEU A 324 1.37 18.19 -14.42
C LEU A 324 1.71 19.67 -14.66
N THR A 325 0.88 20.57 -14.14
CA THR A 325 1.11 22.02 -14.22
C THR A 325 2.48 22.39 -13.65
N ASN A 326 2.84 21.87 -12.47
CA ASN A 326 4.14 22.10 -11.86
C ASN A 326 5.31 21.63 -12.76
N ALA A 327 5.21 20.43 -13.34
CA ALA A 327 6.24 19.90 -14.24
C ALA A 327 6.45 20.81 -15.46
N MET A 328 5.37 21.42 -15.98
CA MET A 328 5.45 22.41 -17.04
C MET A 328 6.09 23.73 -16.58
N LEU A 329 5.69 24.23 -15.41
CA LEU A 329 6.24 25.45 -14.81
C LEU A 329 7.75 25.34 -14.51
N ARG A 330 8.22 24.13 -14.20
CA ARG A 330 9.63 23.81 -13.94
C ARG A 330 10.39 23.42 -15.21
N LYS A 331 9.72 23.36 -16.37
CA LYS A 331 10.30 22.95 -17.67
C LYS A 331 10.98 21.58 -17.60
N GLU A 332 10.33 20.63 -16.93
CA GLU A 332 10.82 19.25 -16.82
C GLU A 332 10.97 18.59 -18.20
N PRO A 333 11.86 17.58 -18.34
CA PRO A 333 12.06 16.87 -19.60
C PRO A 333 10.77 16.27 -20.16
N ARG A 334 10.67 16.18 -21.49
CA ARG A 334 9.50 15.64 -22.20
C ARG A 334 9.07 14.26 -21.68
N GLN A 335 10.02 13.38 -21.36
CA GLN A 335 9.70 12.06 -20.82
C GLN A 335 9.08 12.16 -19.41
N SER A 336 9.49 13.09 -18.53
CA SER A 336 8.84 13.29 -17.23
C SER A 336 7.39 13.74 -17.39
N ILE A 337 7.14 14.67 -18.31
CA ILE A 337 5.78 15.12 -18.64
C ILE A 337 4.93 13.96 -19.19
N LYS A 338 5.51 13.10 -20.04
CA LYS A 338 4.84 11.89 -20.55
C LYS A 338 4.45 10.92 -19.44
N ILE A 339 5.32 10.64 -18.47
CA ILE A 339 4.99 9.79 -17.31
C ILE A 339 3.80 10.35 -16.54
N ILE A 340 3.83 11.65 -16.22
CA ILE A 340 2.76 12.30 -15.46
C ILE A 340 1.44 12.25 -16.24
N ARG A 341 1.48 12.48 -17.55
CA ARG A 341 0.30 12.30 -18.41
C ARG A 341 -0.20 10.86 -18.42
N SER A 342 0.68 9.86 -18.53
CA SER A 342 0.28 8.46 -18.45
C SER A 342 -0.32 8.12 -17.09
N PHE A 343 0.21 8.68 -16.00
CA PHE A 343 -0.39 8.53 -14.69
C PHE A 343 -1.81 9.09 -14.67
N ILE A 344 -2.00 10.32 -15.18
CA ILE A 344 -3.33 10.95 -15.26
C ILE A 344 -4.28 10.14 -16.16
N CYS A 345 -3.91 9.84 -17.39
CA CYS A 345 -4.81 9.26 -18.40
C CYS A 345 -4.96 7.74 -18.30
N ASN A 346 -3.96 7.02 -17.77
CA ASN A 346 -4.00 5.55 -17.71
C ASN A 346 -4.13 5.00 -16.29
N LYS A 347 -3.49 5.61 -15.28
CA LYS A 347 -3.48 5.07 -13.90
C LYS A 347 -4.66 5.59 -13.08
N VAL A 348 -4.94 6.89 -13.11
CA VAL A 348 -6.01 7.49 -12.29
C VAL A 348 -7.40 6.93 -12.63
N PRO A 349 -7.82 6.75 -13.91
CA PRO A 349 -9.09 6.10 -14.23
C PRO A 349 -9.20 4.69 -13.65
N LEU A 350 -8.11 3.92 -13.67
CA LEU A 350 -8.10 2.57 -13.08
C LEU A 350 -8.30 2.63 -11.56
N LEU A 351 -7.61 3.54 -10.86
CA LEU A 351 -7.78 3.76 -9.43
C LEU A 351 -9.23 4.17 -9.08
N LEU A 352 -9.82 5.07 -9.86
CA LEU A 352 -11.21 5.49 -9.69
C LEU A 352 -12.19 4.34 -9.95
N SER A 353 -11.92 3.48 -10.93
CA SER A 353 -12.71 2.28 -11.20
C SER A 353 -12.70 1.30 -10.03
N ILE A 354 -11.53 1.05 -9.44
CA ILE A 354 -11.41 0.22 -8.22
C ILE A 354 -12.21 0.83 -7.06
N MET A 355 -12.20 2.16 -6.94
CA MET A 355 -12.90 2.88 -5.87
C MET A 355 -14.40 3.08 -6.12
N ALA A 356 -14.89 2.89 -7.35
CA ALA A 356 -16.24 3.31 -7.75
C ALA A 356 -17.35 2.70 -6.89
N ALA A 357 -17.19 1.43 -6.50
CA ALA A 357 -18.14 0.72 -5.61
C ALA A 357 -18.28 1.36 -4.22
N TYR A 358 -17.29 2.13 -3.78
CA TYR A 358 -17.22 2.75 -2.45
C TYR A 358 -17.52 4.26 -2.44
N LEU A 359 -17.97 4.83 -3.58
CA LEU A 359 -18.29 6.27 -3.70
C LEU A 359 -19.74 6.63 -3.31
N ALA A 360 -20.60 5.61 -3.09
CA ALA A 360 -22.00 5.80 -2.73
C ALA A 360 -22.18 6.74 -1.52
N PRO A 361 -23.14 7.70 -1.57
CA PRO A 361 -24.25 7.82 -2.52
C PRO A 361 -23.94 8.56 -3.83
N MET A 362 -22.74 9.09 -4.04
CA MET A 362 -22.39 9.89 -5.21
C MET A 362 -21.69 9.04 -6.28
N THR A 363 -21.91 9.32 -7.56
CA THR A 363 -21.28 8.59 -8.65
C THR A 363 -19.85 9.06 -8.90
N ALA A 364 -19.01 8.20 -9.51
CA ALA A 364 -17.68 8.60 -9.99
C ALA A 364 -17.76 9.78 -10.96
N GLU A 365 -18.79 9.80 -11.81
CA GLU A 365 -19.06 10.89 -12.76
C GLU A 365 -19.20 12.26 -12.08
N ALA A 366 -19.97 12.34 -10.99
CA ALA A 366 -20.13 13.58 -10.23
C ALA A 366 -18.83 14.02 -9.55
N CYS A 367 -18.01 13.08 -9.05
CA CYS A 367 -16.67 13.40 -8.51
C CYS A 367 -15.77 14.03 -9.59
N VAL A 368 -15.77 13.47 -10.80
CA VAL A 368 -15.01 14.00 -11.94
C VAL A 368 -15.46 15.40 -12.32
N GLN A 369 -16.77 15.64 -12.41
CA GLN A 369 -17.33 16.97 -12.69
C GLN A 369 -16.89 18.00 -11.63
N MET A 370 -16.98 17.65 -10.34
CA MET A 370 -16.56 18.54 -9.26
C MET A 370 -15.06 18.85 -9.28
N ALA A 371 -14.22 17.86 -9.58
CA ALA A 371 -12.77 18.07 -9.71
C ALA A 371 -12.44 19.07 -10.82
N PHE A 372 -13.10 18.99 -11.99
CA PHE A 372 -12.85 19.93 -13.08
C PHE A 372 -13.34 21.36 -12.81
N MET A 373 -14.20 21.58 -11.83
CA MET A 373 -14.50 22.94 -11.33
C MET A 373 -13.34 23.52 -10.50
N GLN A 374 -12.44 22.67 -9.98
CA GLN A 374 -11.31 23.05 -9.13
C GLN A 374 -9.96 23.03 -9.87
N ILE A 375 -9.89 22.52 -11.10
CA ILE A 375 -8.66 22.45 -11.89
C ILE A 375 -8.50 23.70 -12.75
N ALA A 376 -7.39 24.42 -12.56
CA ALA A 376 -7.04 25.60 -13.35
C ALA A 376 -6.50 25.19 -14.74
N MET A 377 -7.27 25.42 -15.81
CA MET A 377 -6.80 25.22 -17.19
C MET A 377 -5.90 26.36 -17.68
N ASP A 378 -6.04 27.53 -17.05
CA ASP A 378 -5.28 28.76 -17.31
C ASP A 378 -4.29 29.04 -16.18
N ALA A 379 -3.39 28.09 -15.92
CA ALA A 379 -2.45 28.18 -14.80
C ALA A 379 -1.48 29.38 -14.91
N LEU A 380 -1.25 29.91 -16.12
CA LEU A 380 -0.34 31.02 -16.37
C LEU A 380 -1.07 32.21 -17.03
N PRO A 381 -0.76 33.46 -16.65
CA PRO A 381 -1.22 34.63 -17.38
C PRO A 381 -0.79 34.54 -18.86
N PRO A 382 -1.65 34.93 -19.84
CA PRO A 382 -1.39 34.74 -21.28
C PRO A 382 -0.08 35.35 -21.80
N ILE A 383 0.42 36.38 -21.12
CA ILE A 383 1.65 37.10 -21.48
C ILE A 383 2.91 36.30 -21.10
N THR A 384 2.78 35.27 -20.26
CA THR A 384 3.92 34.48 -19.79
C THR A 384 4.41 33.53 -20.88
N ALA A 385 5.73 33.52 -21.13
CA ALA A 385 6.33 32.59 -22.09
C ALA A 385 6.01 31.12 -21.71
N GLY A 386 5.48 30.36 -22.67
CA GLY A 386 5.04 28.97 -22.47
C GLY A 386 3.62 28.79 -21.90
N ALA A 387 2.86 29.88 -21.69
CA ALA A 387 1.47 29.80 -21.21
C ALA A 387 0.54 29.10 -22.22
N THR A 388 0.73 29.34 -23.52
CA THR A 388 -0.03 28.69 -24.59
C THR A 388 0.24 27.18 -24.61
N ASP A 389 1.51 26.78 -24.52
CA ASP A 389 1.92 25.39 -24.55
C ASP A 389 1.38 24.64 -23.32
N ALA A 390 1.39 25.29 -22.15
CA ALA A 390 0.77 24.79 -20.92
C ALA A 390 -0.73 24.55 -21.07
N ARG A 391 -1.45 25.54 -21.59
CA ARG A 391 -2.89 25.45 -21.83
C ARG A 391 -3.24 24.30 -22.78
N GLU A 392 -2.57 24.21 -23.93
CA GLU A 392 -2.85 23.17 -24.92
C GLU A 392 -2.53 21.77 -24.39
N MET A 393 -1.44 21.63 -23.63
CA MET A 393 -1.11 20.38 -22.96
C MET A 393 -2.17 19.95 -21.95
N LEU A 394 -2.66 20.88 -21.11
CA LEU A 394 -3.70 20.61 -20.12
C LEU A 394 -5.04 20.26 -20.77
N LYS A 395 -5.46 21.01 -21.80
CA LYS A 395 -6.67 20.72 -22.58
C LYS A 395 -6.62 19.33 -23.22
N ARG A 396 -5.50 19.00 -23.87
CA ARG A 396 -5.29 17.69 -24.48
C ARG A 396 -5.33 16.56 -23.44
N THR A 397 -4.64 16.74 -22.31
CA THR A 397 -4.63 15.73 -21.22
C THR A 397 -6.02 15.56 -20.61
N ARG A 398 -6.79 16.64 -20.46
CA ARG A 398 -8.18 16.59 -20.01
C ARG A 398 -9.06 15.76 -20.94
N LEU A 399 -8.98 15.98 -22.25
CA LEU A 399 -9.76 15.21 -23.23
C LEU A 399 -9.41 13.72 -23.19
N GLU A 400 -8.11 13.40 -23.23
CA GLU A 400 -7.60 12.02 -23.16
C GLU A 400 -7.98 11.32 -21.84
N PHE A 401 -7.92 12.04 -20.72
CA PHE A 401 -8.39 11.54 -19.43
C PHE A 401 -9.89 11.21 -19.44
N LEU A 402 -10.72 12.11 -19.95
CA LEU A 402 -12.17 11.89 -20.04
C LEU A 402 -12.52 10.71 -20.95
N GLN A 403 -11.78 10.55 -22.06
CA GLN A 403 -11.87 9.38 -22.95
C GLN A 403 -11.55 8.08 -22.20
N ALA A 404 -10.46 8.05 -21.43
CA ALA A 404 -10.10 6.90 -20.62
C ALA A 404 -11.14 6.61 -19.52
N CYS A 405 -11.73 7.65 -18.91
CA CYS A 405 -12.84 7.47 -17.96
C CYS A 405 -14.07 6.83 -18.61
N ALA A 406 -14.44 7.23 -19.83
CA ALA A 406 -15.52 6.58 -20.58
C ALA A 406 -15.19 5.11 -20.90
N LEU A 407 -13.95 4.81 -21.29
CA LEU A 407 -13.50 3.44 -21.55
C LEU A 407 -13.66 2.51 -20.33
N HIS A 408 -13.45 3.04 -19.12
CA HIS A 408 -13.61 2.31 -17.86
C HIS A 408 -15.01 2.46 -17.23
N GLY A 409 -16.00 3.00 -17.96
CA GLY A 409 -17.38 3.12 -17.51
C GLY A 409 -17.62 4.13 -16.38
N LEU A 410 -16.69 5.07 -16.16
CA LEU A 410 -16.76 6.06 -15.08
C LEU A 410 -17.58 7.30 -15.42
N VAL A 411 -17.63 7.65 -16.71
CA VAL A 411 -18.26 8.88 -17.22
C VAL A 411 -18.99 8.57 -18.53
N SER A 412 -20.20 9.10 -18.67
CA SER A 412 -20.98 9.05 -19.91
C SER A 412 -20.50 10.04 -20.99
N GLU A 413 -20.67 9.70 -22.27
CA GLU A 413 -20.27 10.57 -23.40
C GLU A 413 -20.97 11.94 -23.37
N SER A 414 -22.22 12.00 -22.90
CA SER A 414 -22.98 13.24 -22.72
C SER A 414 -22.32 14.17 -21.70
N THR A 415 -21.79 13.62 -20.60
CA THR A 415 -21.08 14.40 -19.58
C THR A 415 -19.73 14.91 -20.07
N ILE A 416 -19.05 14.18 -20.95
CA ILE A 416 -17.81 14.66 -21.58
C ILE A 416 -18.08 15.96 -22.35
N GLY A 417 -19.14 15.99 -23.16
CA GLY A 417 -19.55 17.20 -23.89
C GLY A 417 -19.80 18.40 -22.95
N ASN A 418 -20.46 18.15 -21.82
CA ASN A 418 -20.75 19.17 -20.82
C ASN A 418 -19.48 19.73 -20.14
N ILE A 419 -18.51 18.87 -19.80
CA ILE A 419 -17.26 19.28 -19.13
C ILE A 419 -16.34 20.06 -20.09
N ILE A 420 -16.28 19.65 -21.36
CA ILE A 420 -15.41 20.28 -22.35
C ILE A 420 -16.02 21.61 -22.86
N GLN A 421 -17.35 21.73 -22.86
CA GLN A 421 -18.11 22.87 -23.39
C GLN A 421 -17.91 23.07 -24.91
N GLU A 422 -17.63 21.99 -25.64
CA GLU A 422 -17.51 21.94 -27.11
C GLU A 422 -18.58 20.99 -27.68
N PRO A 423 -19.09 21.21 -28.91
CA PRO A 423 -20.12 20.36 -29.50
C PRO A 423 -19.66 18.90 -29.56
N ALA A 424 -20.59 17.98 -29.30
CA ALA A 424 -20.34 16.54 -29.15
C ALA A 424 -19.47 16.00 -30.30
N MET A 425 -18.19 15.80 -30.04
CA MET A 425 -17.27 15.15 -30.94
C MET A 425 -17.45 13.64 -30.77
N ALA A 426 -17.67 12.90 -31.87
CA ALA A 426 -17.74 11.45 -31.80
C ALA A 426 -16.43 10.90 -31.22
N LEU A 427 -16.52 10.22 -30.08
CA LEU A 427 -15.37 9.65 -29.39
C LEU A 427 -14.81 8.48 -30.24
N PRO A 428 -13.47 8.34 -30.35
CA PRO A 428 -12.88 7.18 -30.99
C PRO A 428 -13.33 5.90 -30.28
N ARG A 429 -13.84 4.92 -31.02
CA ARG A 429 -14.21 3.60 -30.48
C ARG A 429 -12.95 2.79 -30.17
N ILE A 430 -12.39 3.02 -28.98
CA ILE A 430 -11.24 2.28 -28.46
C ILE A 430 -11.75 1.07 -27.67
N VAL A 431 -11.18 -0.11 -27.90
CA VAL A 431 -11.55 -1.33 -27.18
C VAL A 431 -10.78 -1.39 -25.86
N ARG A 432 -11.47 -1.71 -24.78
CA ARG A 432 -10.86 -1.91 -23.46
C ARG A 432 -10.10 -3.23 -23.46
N TYR A 433 -8.82 -3.20 -23.10
CA TYR A 433 -8.01 -4.41 -22.99
C TYR A 433 -8.15 -5.06 -21.61
N SER A 434 -8.15 -6.39 -21.60
CA SER A 434 -8.00 -7.22 -20.40
C SER A 434 -6.62 -7.84 -20.37
N LYS A 435 -5.96 -7.86 -19.21
CA LYS A 435 -4.63 -8.47 -19.01
C LYS A 435 -4.61 -9.91 -19.53
N ASP A 436 -5.53 -10.76 -19.05
CA ASP A 436 -5.54 -12.19 -19.38
C ASP A 436 -5.79 -12.44 -20.86
N GLY A 437 -6.65 -11.60 -21.47
CA GLY A 437 -6.90 -11.64 -22.91
C GLY A 437 -5.65 -11.31 -23.73
N LEU A 438 -4.87 -10.31 -23.31
CA LEU A 438 -3.60 -9.96 -23.97
C LEU A 438 -2.53 -11.03 -23.76
N VAL A 439 -2.41 -11.59 -22.55
CA VAL A 439 -1.43 -12.65 -22.25
C VAL A 439 -1.67 -13.89 -23.11
N SER A 440 -2.93 -14.33 -23.24
CA SER A 440 -3.30 -15.45 -24.10
C SER A 440 -2.91 -15.21 -25.58
N GLN A 441 -3.13 -13.99 -26.06
CA GLN A 441 -2.79 -13.58 -27.43
C GLN A 441 -1.28 -13.57 -27.69
N CYS A 442 -0.50 -13.02 -26.74
CA CYS A 442 0.96 -12.93 -26.87
C CYS A 442 1.66 -14.27 -26.66
N THR A 443 1.12 -15.16 -25.83
CA THR A 443 1.67 -16.52 -25.65
C THR A 443 1.59 -17.33 -26.95
N THR A 444 0.56 -17.07 -27.77
CA THR A 444 0.40 -17.71 -29.08
C THR A 444 1.27 -17.06 -30.16
N HIS A 445 1.50 -15.74 -30.09
CA HIS A 445 2.31 -15.01 -31.07
C HIS A 445 3.05 -13.82 -30.42
N VAL A 446 4.28 -14.07 -29.99
CA VAL A 446 5.12 -13.11 -29.25
C VAL A 446 5.32 -11.79 -30.02
N GLY A 447 5.41 -11.84 -31.35
CA GLY A 447 5.58 -10.63 -32.19
C GLY A 447 4.46 -9.59 -32.07
N ARG A 448 3.27 -9.97 -31.56
CA ARG A 448 2.18 -8.99 -31.31
C ARG A 448 2.52 -8.02 -30.20
N LEU A 449 3.47 -8.38 -29.34
CA LEU A 449 3.94 -7.52 -28.26
C LEU A 449 4.53 -6.22 -28.79
N GLU A 450 5.13 -6.22 -29.98
CA GLU A 450 5.70 -5.01 -30.58
C GLU A 450 4.62 -3.96 -30.86
N GLY A 451 3.42 -4.33 -31.31
CA GLY A 451 2.32 -3.38 -31.44
C GLY A 451 1.80 -2.91 -30.08
N LEU A 452 1.55 -3.85 -29.17
CA LEU A 452 1.02 -3.53 -27.83
C LEU A 452 1.96 -2.63 -27.01
N ALA A 453 3.27 -2.81 -27.13
CA ALA A 453 4.22 -1.96 -26.43
C ALA A 453 4.22 -0.50 -26.95
N GLU A 454 3.70 -0.21 -28.15
CA GLU A 454 3.46 1.18 -28.59
C GLU A 454 2.28 1.80 -27.84
N ASP A 455 1.26 0.99 -27.54
CA ASP A 455 0.07 1.42 -26.81
C ASP A 455 0.38 1.82 -25.36
N LEU A 456 1.55 1.45 -24.81
CA LEU A 456 2.03 2.00 -23.53
C LEU A 456 2.17 3.51 -23.54
N GLN A 457 2.50 4.10 -24.70
CA GLN A 457 2.60 5.55 -24.86
C GLN A 457 1.24 6.19 -25.12
N SER A 458 0.21 5.39 -25.43
CA SER A 458 -1.14 5.90 -25.64
C SER A 458 -1.71 6.42 -24.31
N MET A 459 -2.47 7.51 -24.40
CA MET A 459 -3.13 8.14 -23.25
C MET A 459 -4.61 7.73 -23.23
N GLN A 460 -4.89 6.46 -23.50
CA GLN A 460 -6.23 5.95 -23.82
C GLN A 460 -6.87 5.10 -22.70
N GLY A 461 -6.16 4.83 -21.61
CA GLY A 461 -6.66 4.03 -20.48
C GLY A 461 -6.24 2.56 -20.49
N ASN A 462 -5.59 2.06 -21.54
CA ASN A 462 -5.22 0.65 -21.71
C ASN A 462 -3.81 0.27 -21.21
N ALA A 463 -2.95 1.24 -20.90
CA ALA A 463 -1.54 0.97 -20.58
C ALA A 463 -1.34 0.02 -19.38
N GLY A 464 -2.26 0.01 -18.41
CA GLY A 464 -2.21 -0.91 -17.27
C GLY A 464 -2.35 -2.39 -17.66
N ALA A 465 -3.25 -2.71 -18.60
CA ALA A 465 -3.43 -4.07 -19.09
C ALA A 465 -2.20 -4.53 -19.90
N VAL A 466 -1.62 -3.64 -20.71
CA VAL A 466 -0.40 -3.91 -21.47
C VAL A 466 0.81 -4.11 -20.55
N ALA A 467 0.99 -3.24 -19.55
CA ALA A 467 2.05 -3.37 -18.55
C ALA A 467 1.94 -4.70 -17.78
N GLY A 468 0.73 -5.04 -17.34
CA GLY A 468 0.45 -6.34 -16.71
C GLY A 468 0.75 -7.53 -17.61
N CYS A 469 0.44 -7.43 -18.91
CA CYS A 469 0.77 -8.45 -19.90
C CYS A 469 2.29 -8.64 -20.06
N ILE A 470 3.05 -7.55 -20.19
CA ILE A 470 4.53 -7.59 -20.31
C ILE A 470 5.16 -8.30 -19.11
N VAL A 471 4.77 -7.93 -17.89
CA VAL A 471 5.32 -8.52 -16.65
C VAL A 471 4.96 -10.00 -16.56
N GLU A 472 3.71 -10.37 -16.89
CA GLU A 472 3.28 -11.77 -16.87
C GLU A 472 4.02 -12.62 -17.92
N LEU A 473 4.23 -12.10 -19.13
CA LEU A 473 4.98 -12.80 -20.17
C LEU A 473 6.44 -13.04 -19.75
N LEU A 474 7.12 -12.00 -19.22
CA LEU A 474 8.47 -12.16 -18.69
C LEU A 474 8.52 -13.26 -17.63
N ASN A 475 7.57 -13.26 -16.69
CA ASN A 475 7.51 -14.25 -15.62
C ASN A 475 7.23 -15.66 -16.15
N ASN A 476 6.25 -15.81 -17.05
CA ASN A 476 5.88 -17.11 -17.64
C ASN A 476 7.03 -17.71 -18.45
N HIS A 477 7.69 -16.93 -19.31
CA HIS A 477 8.82 -17.43 -20.09
C HIS A 477 10.04 -17.74 -19.21
N CYS A 478 10.28 -16.99 -18.13
CA CYS A 478 11.32 -17.33 -17.15
C CYS A 478 11.02 -18.65 -16.41
N MET A 479 9.78 -18.82 -15.92
CA MET A 479 9.38 -20.03 -15.20
C MET A 479 9.41 -21.28 -16.08
N ASN A 480 9.03 -21.14 -17.35
CA ASN A 480 9.06 -22.24 -18.33
C ASN A 480 10.45 -22.46 -18.95
N LYS A 481 11.44 -21.61 -18.63
CA LYS A 481 12.77 -21.58 -19.27
C LYS A 481 12.71 -21.51 -20.80
N ASP A 482 11.72 -20.80 -21.34
CA ASP A 482 11.58 -20.53 -22.77
C ASP A 482 12.42 -19.31 -23.16
N THR A 483 13.74 -19.53 -23.30
CA THR A 483 14.75 -18.50 -23.46
C THR A 483 14.69 -17.80 -24.83
N MET A 484 14.23 -18.50 -25.87
CA MET A 484 14.09 -17.95 -27.23
C MET A 484 12.94 -16.93 -27.30
N SER A 485 11.75 -17.28 -26.78
CA SER A 485 10.65 -16.31 -26.69
C SER A 485 11.03 -15.14 -25.78
N LEU A 486 11.72 -15.43 -24.68
CA LEU A 486 12.17 -14.39 -23.74
C LEU A 486 13.19 -13.43 -24.37
N LYS A 487 14.13 -13.92 -25.19
CA LYS A 487 15.03 -13.11 -26.01
C LYS A 487 14.22 -12.14 -26.87
N THR A 488 13.23 -12.64 -27.59
CA THR A 488 12.35 -11.82 -28.46
C THR A 488 11.67 -10.71 -27.67
N VAL A 489 11.08 -11.04 -26.51
CA VAL A 489 10.46 -10.05 -25.61
C VAL A 489 11.48 -9.00 -25.15
N CYS A 490 12.65 -9.44 -24.64
CA CYS A 490 13.69 -8.53 -24.16
C CYS A 490 14.20 -7.59 -25.25
N THR A 491 14.37 -8.07 -26.48
CA THR A 491 14.80 -7.27 -27.63
C THR A 491 13.77 -6.21 -28.01
N ILE A 492 12.47 -6.55 -28.02
CA ILE A 492 11.39 -5.58 -28.24
C ILE A 492 11.42 -4.49 -27.16
N LEU A 493 11.60 -4.88 -25.89
CA LEU A 493 11.63 -3.94 -24.76
C LEU A 493 12.91 -3.07 -24.76
N ILE A 494 14.06 -3.60 -25.18
CA ILE A 494 15.31 -2.84 -25.34
C ILE A 494 15.15 -1.70 -26.36
N LYS A 495 14.41 -1.94 -27.46
CA LYS A 495 14.10 -0.89 -28.43
C LYS A 495 13.26 0.24 -27.82
N ARG A 496 12.57 -0.01 -26.70
CA ARG A 496 11.63 0.91 -26.02
C ARG A 496 11.88 1.06 -24.53
N ILE A 497 13.13 1.06 -24.08
CA ILE A 497 13.50 1.23 -22.66
C ILE A 497 12.79 2.43 -21.97
N PRO A 498 12.57 3.60 -22.61
CA PRO A 498 11.85 4.70 -21.97
C PRO A 498 10.40 4.38 -21.58
N ASP A 499 9.75 3.43 -22.27
CA ASP A 499 8.34 3.05 -22.02
C ASP A 499 8.21 2.13 -20.81
N MET A 500 9.32 1.55 -20.34
CA MET A 500 9.37 0.87 -19.05
C MET A 500 9.00 1.82 -17.91
N ASP A 501 9.12 3.15 -18.10
CA ASP A 501 8.67 4.12 -17.10
C ASP A 501 7.16 4.00 -16.84
N VAL A 502 6.38 3.65 -17.87
CA VAL A 502 4.93 3.42 -17.74
C VAL A 502 4.68 2.07 -17.09
N VAL A 503 5.41 1.02 -17.49
CA VAL A 503 5.31 -0.32 -16.88
C VAL A 503 5.56 -0.25 -15.36
N MET A 504 6.58 0.49 -14.94
CA MET A 504 6.92 0.70 -13.52
C MET A 504 5.84 1.45 -12.72
N GLN A 505 4.84 2.06 -13.37
CA GLN A 505 3.71 2.62 -12.62
C GLN A 505 2.74 1.55 -12.10
N TYR A 506 2.81 0.33 -12.63
CA TYR A 506 1.90 -0.78 -12.33
C TYR A 506 2.59 -1.99 -11.69
N THR A 507 3.92 -1.98 -11.57
CA THR A 507 4.68 -3.11 -11.01
C THR A 507 5.83 -2.62 -10.14
N SER A 508 6.26 -3.46 -9.20
CA SER A 508 7.47 -3.22 -8.42
C SER A 508 8.71 -3.77 -9.14
N PRO A 509 9.92 -3.23 -8.88
CA PRO A 509 11.14 -3.74 -9.49
C PRO A 509 11.35 -5.24 -9.26
N ALA A 510 11.05 -5.72 -8.05
CA ALA A 510 11.18 -7.12 -7.67
C ALA A 510 10.30 -8.05 -8.51
N MET A 511 9.03 -7.67 -8.75
CA MET A 511 8.08 -8.51 -9.49
C MET A 511 8.45 -8.72 -10.96
N MET A 512 9.24 -7.80 -11.53
CA MET A 512 9.69 -7.87 -12.92
C MET A 512 11.10 -8.48 -13.05
N LEU A 513 12.03 -8.10 -12.16
CA LEU A 513 13.44 -8.47 -12.31
C LEU A 513 13.84 -9.74 -11.57
N ALA A 514 13.15 -10.14 -10.49
CA ALA A 514 13.56 -11.33 -9.73
C ALA A 514 13.58 -12.60 -10.59
N PRO A 515 12.57 -12.89 -11.46
CA PRO A 515 12.60 -14.08 -12.31
C PRO A 515 13.74 -14.05 -13.35
N LEU A 516 14.02 -12.87 -13.93
CA LEU A 516 15.13 -12.68 -14.86
C LEU A 516 16.48 -12.92 -14.17
N CYS A 517 16.67 -12.36 -12.96
CA CYS A 517 17.90 -12.54 -12.20
C CYS A 517 18.10 -14.00 -11.75
N SER A 518 17.03 -14.73 -11.43
CA SER A 518 17.11 -16.16 -11.11
C SER A 518 17.49 -16.98 -12.35
N LEU A 519 16.82 -16.73 -13.49
CA LEU A 519 17.12 -17.42 -14.74
C LEU A 519 18.57 -17.20 -15.18
N LEU A 520 19.07 -15.96 -15.09
CA LEU A 520 20.46 -15.62 -15.42
C LEU A 520 21.46 -16.21 -14.44
N HIS A 521 21.08 -16.49 -13.18
CA HIS A 521 21.94 -17.12 -12.18
C HIS A 521 21.98 -18.65 -12.32
N ASP A 522 20.86 -19.26 -12.68
CA ASP A 522 20.72 -20.71 -12.82
C ASP A 522 20.97 -21.19 -14.27
N TRP A 523 21.64 -20.38 -15.10
CA TRP A 523 21.88 -20.68 -16.51
C TRP A 523 22.84 -21.86 -16.67
N VAL A 524 22.42 -22.88 -17.43
CA VAL A 524 23.22 -24.07 -17.72
C VAL A 524 23.14 -24.36 -19.20
N HIS A 525 24.27 -24.74 -19.80
CA HIS A 525 24.29 -25.22 -21.17
C HIS A 525 23.47 -26.50 -21.33
N ASP A 526 22.67 -26.57 -22.38
CA ASP A 526 22.03 -27.81 -22.78
C ASP A 526 23.09 -28.79 -23.28
N GLN A 527 23.06 -30.02 -22.77
CA GLN A 527 24.04 -31.05 -23.12
C GLN A 527 23.82 -31.60 -24.54
N ASP A 528 22.61 -31.48 -25.06
CA ASP A 528 22.23 -31.94 -26.39
C ASP A 528 22.47 -30.86 -27.48
N GLN A 529 22.88 -29.66 -27.07
CA GLN A 529 23.11 -28.54 -27.97
C GLN A 529 24.48 -28.63 -28.66
N THR A 530 24.47 -28.56 -29.99
CA THR A 530 25.67 -28.62 -30.84
C THR A 530 26.20 -27.26 -31.27
N GLU A 531 25.40 -26.20 -31.11
CA GLU A 531 25.76 -24.81 -31.43
C GLU A 531 25.43 -23.93 -30.23
N PHE A 532 26.44 -23.30 -29.62
CA PHE A 532 26.31 -22.47 -28.42
C PHE A 532 26.08 -20.98 -28.73
N THR A 533 26.30 -20.53 -29.97
CA THR A 533 26.07 -19.13 -30.37
C THR A 533 24.63 -18.66 -30.07
N PRO A 534 23.56 -19.41 -30.40
CA PRO A 534 22.19 -19.01 -30.06
C PRO A 534 21.95 -18.90 -28.55
N SER A 535 22.50 -19.84 -27.76
CA SER A 535 22.42 -19.80 -26.29
C SER A 535 23.07 -18.55 -25.72
N TYR A 536 24.25 -18.18 -26.25
CA TYR A 536 24.94 -16.94 -25.91
C TYR A 536 24.13 -15.70 -26.28
N GLU A 537 23.48 -15.70 -27.45
CA GLU A 537 22.68 -14.56 -27.92
C GLU A 537 21.40 -14.36 -27.11
N GLU A 538 20.73 -15.46 -26.72
CA GLU A 538 19.59 -15.45 -25.82
C GLU A 538 19.98 -14.88 -24.46
N PHE A 539 21.04 -15.41 -23.85
CA PHE A 539 21.58 -14.91 -22.58
C PHE A 539 21.96 -13.43 -22.67
N ALA A 540 22.66 -13.02 -23.73
CA ALA A 540 23.11 -11.65 -23.96
C ALA A 540 21.94 -10.66 -24.00
N SER A 541 20.86 -11.00 -24.70
CA SER A 541 19.69 -10.14 -24.84
C SER A 541 18.94 -9.97 -23.51
N ILE A 542 18.78 -11.07 -22.75
CA ILE A 542 18.14 -11.09 -21.43
C ILE A 542 18.99 -10.30 -20.42
N LEU A 543 20.31 -10.53 -20.40
CA LEU A 543 21.26 -9.82 -19.55
C LEU A 543 21.23 -8.33 -19.85
N LEU A 544 21.28 -7.93 -21.12
CA LEU A 544 21.30 -6.51 -21.49
C LEU A 544 20.03 -5.79 -21.08
N PHE A 545 18.85 -6.39 -21.28
CA PHE A 545 17.59 -5.81 -20.82
C PHE A 545 17.60 -5.64 -19.29
N THR A 546 18.03 -6.68 -18.57
CA THR A 546 18.14 -6.67 -17.11
C THR A 546 19.08 -5.54 -16.64
N LEU A 547 20.28 -5.43 -17.21
CA LEU A 547 21.24 -4.37 -16.90
C LEU A 547 20.69 -2.98 -17.24
N ALA A 548 20.00 -2.83 -18.38
CA ALA A 548 19.41 -1.56 -18.79
C ALA A 548 18.34 -1.08 -17.81
N VAL A 549 17.46 -1.96 -17.33
CA VAL A 549 16.44 -1.66 -16.32
C VAL A 549 17.09 -1.34 -14.97
N VAL A 550 18.05 -2.15 -14.52
CA VAL A 550 18.80 -1.92 -13.27
C VAL A 550 19.50 -0.56 -13.29
N HIS A 551 20.19 -0.25 -14.38
CA HIS A 551 20.86 1.04 -14.56
C HIS A 551 19.86 2.21 -14.63
N ARG A 552 18.74 2.04 -15.33
CA ARG A 552 17.72 3.10 -15.49
C ARG A 552 17.14 3.53 -14.15
N TYR A 553 16.84 2.60 -13.25
CA TYR A 553 16.16 2.88 -11.98
C TYR A 553 17.06 2.83 -10.74
N GLU A 554 18.38 2.71 -10.92
CA GLU A 554 19.38 2.55 -9.84
C GLU A 554 18.97 1.45 -8.83
N ILE A 555 18.61 0.28 -9.36
CA ILE A 555 18.13 -0.86 -8.55
C ILE A 555 19.31 -1.48 -7.81
N THR A 556 19.12 -1.75 -6.53
CA THR A 556 20.10 -2.38 -5.64
C THR A 556 19.61 -3.75 -5.18
N ILE A 557 20.48 -4.55 -4.55
CA ILE A 557 20.12 -5.86 -3.97
C ILE A 557 18.94 -5.72 -2.98
N ALA A 558 18.86 -4.62 -2.24
CA ALA A 558 17.77 -4.36 -1.29
C ALA A 558 16.40 -4.18 -1.97
N ASP A 559 16.37 -3.79 -3.25
CA ASP A 559 15.13 -3.66 -4.01
C ASP A 559 14.63 -5.01 -4.54
N ILE A 560 15.45 -6.06 -4.53
CA ILE A 560 15.10 -7.42 -4.96
C ILE A 560 15.53 -8.46 -3.90
N PRO A 561 14.87 -8.50 -2.72
CA PRO A 561 15.27 -9.40 -1.64
C PRO A 561 15.23 -10.89 -2.04
N LEU A 562 14.33 -11.24 -2.95
CA LEU A 562 14.10 -12.61 -3.41
C LEU A 562 15.22 -13.16 -4.31
N ALA A 563 16.10 -12.30 -4.86
CA ALA A 563 17.18 -12.76 -5.74
C ALA A 563 18.36 -13.40 -4.98
N GLY A 564 18.46 -13.19 -3.67
CA GLY A 564 19.59 -13.62 -2.85
C GLY A 564 20.83 -12.71 -2.99
N ALA A 565 21.68 -12.70 -1.96
CA ALA A 565 22.90 -11.87 -1.94
C ALA A 565 23.98 -12.35 -2.93
N ASP A 566 23.99 -13.65 -3.24
CA ASP A 566 24.96 -14.28 -4.14
C ASP A 566 24.52 -14.31 -5.61
N ASN A 567 23.56 -13.46 -5.99
CA ASN A 567 23.04 -13.43 -7.35
C ASN A 567 24.10 -12.93 -8.35
N PHE A 568 24.24 -13.65 -9.46
CA PHE A 568 25.20 -13.37 -10.53
C PHE A 568 25.12 -11.93 -11.05
N VAL A 569 23.93 -11.38 -11.28
CA VAL A 569 23.75 -10.04 -11.88
C VAL A 569 24.33 -8.95 -10.96
N PHE A 570 24.11 -9.06 -9.66
CA PHE A 570 24.63 -8.09 -8.69
C PHE A 570 26.13 -8.26 -8.45
N GLN A 571 26.63 -9.51 -8.41
CA GLN A 571 28.07 -9.77 -8.37
C GLN A 571 28.80 -9.22 -9.61
N LEU A 572 28.18 -9.35 -10.78
CA LEU A 572 28.68 -8.76 -12.03
C LEU A 572 28.73 -7.23 -11.92
N LEU A 573 27.66 -6.59 -11.45
CA LEU A 573 27.60 -5.13 -11.30
C LEU A 573 28.63 -4.57 -10.30
N ASP A 574 28.85 -5.26 -9.18
CA ASP A 574 29.85 -4.85 -8.18
C ASP A 574 31.29 -4.97 -8.71
N ASN A 575 31.54 -5.96 -9.57
CA ASN A 575 32.86 -6.23 -10.16
C ASN A 575 33.04 -5.72 -11.59
N ILE A 576 32.05 -5.05 -12.17
CA ILE A 576 31.96 -4.76 -13.62
C ILE A 576 33.12 -3.93 -14.18
N SER A 577 33.80 -3.18 -13.30
CA SER A 577 34.93 -2.31 -13.64
C SER A 577 36.27 -2.81 -13.09
N SER A 578 36.28 -3.85 -12.26
CA SER A 578 37.47 -4.33 -11.58
C SER A 578 38.07 -5.49 -12.36
N SER A 579 39.28 -5.30 -12.88
CA SER A 579 40.05 -6.40 -13.45
C SER A 579 40.74 -7.19 -12.35
N THR A 580 40.64 -8.52 -12.43
CA THR A 580 41.40 -9.43 -11.57
C THR A 580 42.71 -9.77 -12.28
N PRO A 581 43.88 -9.52 -11.65
CA PRO A 581 45.15 -9.80 -12.29
C PRO A 581 45.31 -11.31 -12.55
N PRO A 582 46.04 -11.72 -13.59
CA PRO A 582 46.19 -13.13 -13.96
C PRO A 582 46.71 -14.02 -12.83
N SER A 583 47.49 -13.47 -11.90
CA SER A 583 48.00 -14.19 -10.72
C SER A 583 46.93 -14.62 -9.72
N ASN A 584 45.77 -13.97 -9.75
CA ASN A 584 44.68 -14.15 -8.78
C ASN A 584 43.45 -14.82 -9.41
N LEU A 585 43.50 -15.18 -10.69
CA LEU A 585 42.47 -15.95 -11.36
C LEU A 585 42.54 -17.42 -10.92
N SER A 586 41.40 -18.09 -10.85
CA SER A 586 41.39 -19.55 -10.69
C SER A 586 41.98 -20.24 -11.92
N GLU A 587 42.44 -21.49 -11.79
CA GLU A 587 42.96 -22.26 -12.93
C GLU A 587 41.92 -22.36 -14.06
N GLU A 588 40.64 -22.52 -13.72
CA GLU A 588 39.53 -22.55 -14.67
C GLU A 588 39.32 -21.20 -15.37
N GLN A 589 39.28 -20.09 -14.62
CA GLN A 589 39.15 -18.75 -15.18
C GLN A 589 40.33 -18.39 -16.08
N SER A 590 41.55 -18.79 -15.69
CA SER A 590 42.74 -18.59 -16.51
C SER A 590 42.66 -19.39 -17.80
N ALA A 591 42.18 -20.63 -17.77
CA ALA A 591 42.00 -21.45 -18.97
C ALA A 591 40.94 -20.86 -19.91
N GLN A 592 39.82 -20.37 -19.37
CA GLN A 592 38.77 -19.70 -20.13
C GLN A 592 39.27 -18.40 -20.76
N LEU A 593 40.00 -17.57 -20.02
CA LEU A 593 40.58 -16.33 -20.52
C LEU A 593 41.54 -16.57 -21.70
N THR A 594 42.44 -17.55 -21.58
CA THR A 594 43.37 -17.90 -22.65
C THR A 594 42.63 -18.29 -23.93
N LYS A 595 41.59 -19.11 -23.82
CA LYS A 595 40.80 -19.56 -24.97
C LYS A 595 40.02 -18.43 -25.64
N TRP A 596 39.49 -17.49 -24.85
CA TRP A 596 38.85 -16.29 -25.40
C TRP A 596 39.85 -15.35 -26.09
N ILE A 597 41.07 -15.20 -25.56
CA ILE A 597 42.14 -14.45 -26.22
C ILE A 597 42.53 -15.11 -27.55
N GLU A 598 42.70 -16.44 -27.57
CA GLU A 598 42.97 -17.20 -28.79
C GLU A 598 41.83 -17.03 -29.81
N GLY A 599 40.56 -17.18 -29.39
CA GLY A 599 39.42 -17.04 -30.29
C GLY A 599 39.20 -15.63 -30.86
N LEU A 600 39.51 -14.57 -30.09
CA LEU A 600 39.32 -13.19 -30.53
C LEU A 600 40.46 -12.65 -31.39
N PHE A 601 41.69 -13.12 -31.17
CA PHE A 601 42.88 -12.52 -31.78
C PHE A 601 43.70 -13.49 -32.65
N ALA A 602 43.33 -14.77 -32.77
CA ALA A 602 43.95 -15.67 -33.74
C ALA A 602 43.71 -15.16 -35.16
N THR A 603 44.80 -15.06 -35.92
CA THR A 603 44.77 -14.63 -37.33
C THR A 603 44.92 -15.81 -38.27
N ASP A 604 44.16 -15.80 -39.35
CA ASP A 604 44.32 -16.75 -40.45
C ASP A 604 45.54 -16.41 -41.34
N GLU A 605 45.73 -17.19 -42.42
CA GLU A 605 46.83 -16.99 -43.38
C GLU A 605 46.78 -15.63 -44.11
N HIS A 606 45.63 -14.94 -44.09
CA HIS A 606 45.41 -13.62 -44.69
C HIS A 606 45.54 -12.47 -43.68
N GLY A 607 45.79 -12.78 -42.40
CA GLY A 607 45.93 -11.80 -41.33
C GLY A 607 44.60 -11.28 -40.78
N GLU A 608 43.47 -11.92 -41.13
CA GLU A 608 42.16 -11.61 -40.57
C GLU A 608 41.86 -12.51 -39.37
N THR A 609 41.03 -12.02 -38.44
CA THR A 609 40.67 -12.79 -37.25
C THR A 609 39.81 -13.99 -37.65
N SER A 610 40.20 -15.20 -37.23
CA SER A 610 39.58 -16.48 -37.64
C SER A 610 38.14 -16.70 -37.15
N GLY A 611 37.59 -15.75 -36.39
CA GLY A 611 36.27 -15.86 -35.78
C GLY A 611 36.28 -16.72 -34.50
N ILE A 612 35.18 -16.64 -33.73
CA ILE A 612 35.03 -17.35 -32.46
C ILE A 612 34.47 -18.74 -32.74
N SER A 613 35.19 -19.78 -32.31
CA SER A 613 34.74 -21.17 -32.48
C SER A 613 33.75 -21.58 -31.38
N ASP A 614 32.89 -22.53 -31.72
CA ASP A 614 31.87 -23.05 -30.80
C ASP A 614 32.48 -23.79 -29.59
N ASP A 615 33.70 -24.34 -29.74
CA ASP A 615 34.43 -24.98 -28.65
C ASP A 615 34.82 -23.99 -27.54
N VAL A 616 35.12 -22.73 -27.88
CA VAL A 616 35.37 -21.67 -26.89
C VAL A 616 34.11 -21.40 -26.06
N MET A 617 32.96 -21.30 -26.74
CA MET A 617 31.66 -21.06 -26.10
C MET A 617 31.19 -22.26 -25.27
N ARG A 618 31.51 -23.49 -25.68
CA ARG A 618 31.16 -24.71 -24.93
C ARG A 618 31.88 -24.81 -23.58
N GLN A 619 33.13 -24.35 -23.53
CA GLN A 619 34.01 -24.54 -22.37
C GLN A 619 33.94 -23.37 -21.37
N CYS A 620 33.28 -22.29 -21.76
CA CYS A 620 33.07 -21.11 -20.92
C CYS A 620 31.57 -20.80 -20.97
N PRO A 621 30.80 -20.95 -19.88
CA PRO A 621 29.41 -20.50 -19.89
C PRO A 621 29.32 -18.97 -19.97
N PRO A 622 28.22 -18.39 -20.49
CA PRO A 622 28.07 -16.95 -20.63
C PRO A 622 28.38 -16.19 -19.33
N GLN A 623 27.91 -16.69 -18.18
CA GLN A 623 28.17 -16.10 -16.86
C GLN A 623 29.67 -15.96 -16.56
N ALA A 624 30.45 -17.00 -16.85
CA ALA A 624 31.89 -17.00 -16.63
C ALA A 624 32.57 -16.03 -17.59
N PHE A 625 32.15 -16.00 -18.87
CA PHE A 625 32.65 -15.05 -19.86
C PHE A 625 32.49 -13.61 -19.38
N TYR A 626 31.27 -13.17 -19.01
CA TYR A 626 31.02 -11.79 -18.56
C TYR A 626 31.82 -11.42 -17.31
N SER A 627 32.15 -12.39 -16.45
CA SER A 627 32.97 -12.18 -15.25
C SER A 627 34.45 -11.92 -15.57
N ILE A 628 34.97 -12.47 -16.67
CA ILE A 628 36.38 -12.30 -17.10
C ILE A 628 36.58 -11.14 -18.09
N VAL A 629 35.51 -10.51 -18.59
CA VAL A 629 35.58 -9.42 -19.58
C VAL A 629 36.52 -8.27 -19.16
N PRO A 630 36.49 -7.74 -17.91
CA PRO A 630 37.43 -6.69 -17.51
C PRO A 630 38.91 -7.13 -17.64
N ALA A 631 39.22 -8.38 -17.28
CA ALA A 631 40.56 -8.94 -17.42
C ALA A 631 40.94 -9.15 -18.89
N LEU A 632 40.00 -9.58 -19.73
CA LEU A 632 40.19 -9.68 -21.18
C LEU A 632 40.58 -8.32 -21.78
N PHE A 633 39.87 -7.24 -21.42
CA PHE A 633 40.20 -5.89 -21.87
C PHE A 633 41.59 -5.44 -21.40
N GLU A 634 41.90 -5.62 -20.11
CA GLU A 634 43.21 -5.26 -19.57
C GLU A 634 44.35 -6.01 -20.27
N GLN A 635 44.26 -7.34 -20.39
CA GLN A 635 45.29 -8.14 -21.04
C GLN A 635 45.46 -7.81 -22.52
N SER A 636 44.36 -7.53 -23.23
CA SER A 636 44.40 -7.16 -24.65
C SER A 636 45.10 -5.81 -24.87
N VAL A 637 44.82 -4.82 -24.02
CA VAL A 637 45.49 -3.50 -24.06
C VAL A 637 46.96 -3.64 -23.71
N LEU A 638 47.30 -4.42 -22.68
CA LEU A 638 48.69 -4.68 -22.27
C LEU A 638 49.50 -5.37 -23.38
N ALA A 639 48.91 -6.36 -24.05
CA ALA A 639 49.52 -7.07 -25.17
C ALA A 639 49.75 -6.18 -26.39
N CYS A 640 48.81 -5.27 -26.68
CA CYS A 640 48.99 -4.30 -27.76
C CYS A 640 50.08 -3.28 -27.41
N ARG A 641 50.12 -2.80 -26.16
CA ARG A 641 51.16 -1.87 -25.69
C ARG A 641 52.57 -2.48 -25.71
N SER A 642 52.70 -3.77 -25.41
CA SER A 642 53.99 -4.48 -25.47
C SER A 642 54.40 -4.89 -26.90
N ASN A 643 53.62 -4.51 -27.92
CA ASN A 643 53.76 -4.97 -29.31
C ASN A 643 53.67 -6.51 -29.48
N ALA A 644 53.12 -7.22 -28.50
CA ALA A 644 52.81 -8.65 -28.63
C ALA A 644 51.59 -8.88 -29.53
N LEU A 645 50.67 -7.89 -29.59
CA LEU A 645 49.49 -7.89 -30.44
C LEU A 645 49.50 -6.66 -31.36
N SER A 646 49.31 -6.87 -32.67
CA SER A 646 49.24 -5.76 -33.63
C SER A 646 47.99 -4.91 -33.42
N ILE A 647 48.07 -3.61 -33.69
CA ILE A 647 46.92 -2.69 -33.58
C ILE A 647 45.77 -3.07 -34.54
N VAL A 648 46.08 -3.70 -35.67
CA VAL A 648 45.10 -4.14 -36.67
C VAL A 648 44.34 -5.36 -36.14
N THR A 649 45.07 -6.37 -35.66
CA THR A 649 44.49 -7.57 -35.03
C THR A 649 43.68 -7.19 -33.79
N PHE A 650 44.16 -6.24 -32.99
CA PHE A 650 43.44 -5.75 -31.82
C PHE A 650 42.11 -5.09 -32.21
N LYS A 651 42.10 -4.23 -33.25
CA LYS A 651 40.86 -3.63 -33.75
C LYS A 651 39.91 -4.67 -34.33
N GLY A 652 40.42 -5.66 -35.08
CA GLY A 652 39.61 -6.77 -35.61
C GLY A 652 38.97 -7.62 -34.51
N GLY A 653 39.72 -7.99 -33.47
CA GLY A 653 39.16 -8.75 -32.35
C GLY A 653 38.10 -7.96 -31.56
N LEU A 654 38.26 -6.64 -31.44
CA LEU A 654 37.25 -5.77 -30.82
C LEU A 654 35.97 -5.64 -31.66
N GLU A 655 36.05 -5.79 -32.99
CA GLU A 655 34.87 -5.81 -33.85
C GLU A 655 33.99 -7.02 -33.57
N LEU A 656 34.57 -8.17 -33.24
CA LEU A 656 33.83 -9.38 -32.85
C LEU A 656 33.01 -9.17 -31.56
N LEU A 657 33.45 -8.27 -30.66
CA LEU A 657 32.68 -7.91 -29.46
C LEU A 657 31.44 -7.06 -29.78
N LEU A 658 31.31 -6.53 -31.00
CA LEU A 658 30.14 -5.77 -31.44
C LEU A 658 29.02 -6.68 -31.97
N GLU A 659 29.26 -7.99 -32.11
CA GLU A 659 28.26 -8.97 -32.50
C GLU A 659 27.19 -9.15 -31.39
N PRO A 660 25.90 -9.38 -31.73
CA PRO A 660 24.79 -9.38 -30.78
C PRO A 660 25.00 -10.24 -29.52
N PHE A 661 25.64 -11.40 -29.68
CA PHE A 661 25.83 -12.37 -28.61
C PHE A 661 26.95 -12.02 -27.61
N LEU A 662 27.87 -11.10 -27.97
CA LEU A 662 28.89 -10.57 -27.05
C LEU A 662 28.69 -9.10 -26.72
N LEU A 663 27.83 -8.40 -27.44
CA LEU A 663 27.63 -6.96 -27.33
C LEU A 663 27.45 -6.45 -25.89
N PRO A 664 26.72 -7.13 -24.97
CA PRO A 664 26.60 -6.67 -23.59
C PRO A 664 27.94 -6.64 -22.82
N SER A 665 28.99 -7.29 -23.30
CA SER A 665 30.33 -7.30 -22.68
C SER A 665 30.93 -5.90 -22.66
N LEU A 666 30.54 -5.05 -23.60
CA LEU A 666 30.95 -3.64 -23.63
C LEU A 666 30.55 -2.87 -22.37
N VAL A 667 29.51 -3.28 -21.65
CA VAL A 667 29.16 -2.64 -20.36
C VAL A 667 30.32 -2.80 -19.38
N GLY A 668 30.92 -3.99 -19.28
CA GLY A 668 32.11 -4.25 -18.49
C GLY A 668 33.36 -3.58 -19.04
N GLY A 669 33.63 -3.77 -20.34
CA GLY A 669 34.81 -3.20 -21.00
C GLY A 669 34.88 -1.67 -20.91
N LEU A 670 33.77 -0.96 -21.18
CA LEU A 670 33.69 0.49 -21.05
C LEU A 670 33.74 0.96 -19.59
N SER A 671 33.17 0.19 -18.65
CA SER A 671 33.26 0.51 -17.22
C SER A 671 34.67 0.36 -16.67
N TRP A 672 35.42 -0.64 -17.15
CA TRP A 672 36.84 -0.78 -16.85
C TRP A 672 37.65 0.40 -17.38
N LEU A 673 37.42 0.83 -18.63
CA LEU A 673 38.08 2.00 -19.22
C LEU A 673 37.86 3.29 -18.41
N VAL A 674 36.67 3.47 -17.82
CA VAL A 674 36.38 4.62 -16.96
C VAL A 674 37.25 4.64 -15.71
N LYS A 675 37.49 3.47 -15.10
CA LYS A 675 38.26 3.30 -13.86
C LYS A 675 39.77 3.25 -14.10
N HIS A 676 40.19 2.84 -15.30
CA HIS A 676 41.59 2.79 -15.70
C HIS A 676 42.23 4.17 -15.68
N SER A 677 43.39 4.29 -15.03
CA SER A 677 44.13 5.55 -14.98
C SER A 677 44.78 5.81 -16.35
N TRP A 678 44.30 6.85 -17.03
CA TRP A 678 44.81 7.28 -18.34
C TRP A 678 46.25 7.81 -18.30
N GLU A 679 46.75 8.23 -17.12
CA GLU A 679 48.05 8.89 -16.97
C GLU A 679 49.16 7.93 -16.54
N ASP A 680 48.87 6.99 -15.64
CA ASP A 680 49.90 6.14 -15.03
C ASP A 680 50.45 5.08 -16.00
N ASN A 681 49.72 4.80 -17.08
CA ASN A 681 49.97 3.64 -17.95
C ASN A 681 50.48 3.99 -19.36
N GLY A 682 50.48 5.28 -19.75
CA GLY A 682 51.02 5.75 -21.03
C GLY A 682 50.28 5.26 -22.29
N ASP A 683 49.04 4.79 -22.14
CA ASP A 683 48.23 4.11 -23.17
C ASP A 683 47.03 4.96 -23.67
N ALA A 684 46.93 6.23 -23.27
CA ALA A 684 45.78 7.09 -23.57
C ALA A 684 45.42 7.18 -25.06
N ASP A 685 46.42 7.31 -25.95
CA ASP A 685 46.19 7.39 -27.40
C ASP A 685 45.64 6.08 -27.99
N LEU A 686 46.08 4.93 -27.45
CA LEU A 686 45.57 3.60 -27.82
C LEU A 686 44.12 3.45 -27.34
N LEU A 687 43.84 3.81 -26.09
CA LEU A 687 42.52 3.72 -25.49
C LEU A 687 41.50 4.64 -26.17
N LEU A 688 41.91 5.83 -26.62
CA LEU A 688 41.05 6.71 -27.42
C LEU A 688 40.71 6.10 -28.78
N GLN A 689 41.64 5.39 -29.43
CA GLN A 689 41.36 4.67 -30.68
C GLN A 689 40.41 3.49 -30.47
N VAL A 690 40.56 2.76 -29.36
CA VAL A 690 39.64 1.69 -28.95
C VAL A 690 38.25 2.26 -28.74
N LEU A 691 38.14 3.36 -27.98
CA LEU A 691 36.88 4.01 -27.70
C LEU A 691 36.22 4.53 -28.99
N ASP A 692 36.97 5.14 -29.90
CA ASP A 692 36.42 5.57 -31.21
C ASP A 692 35.84 4.40 -32.01
N LYS A 693 36.46 3.22 -31.93
CA LYS A 693 35.97 2.02 -32.61
C LYS A 693 34.74 1.41 -31.94
N LEU A 694 34.73 1.30 -30.61
CA LEU A 694 33.64 0.67 -29.85
C LEU A 694 32.38 1.53 -29.76
N LEU A 695 32.54 2.87 -29.79
CA LEU A 695 31.41 3.80 -29.72
C LEU A 695 30.68 3.98 -31.07
N LYS A 696 31.28 3.57 -32.18
CA LYS A 696 30.66 3.66 -33.50
C LYS A 696 30.12 2.29 -33.90
N PRO A 697 28.79 2.13 -34.07
CA PRO A 697 28.23 0.84 -34.48
C PRO A 697 28.74 0.47 -35.88
N SER A 698 29.23 -0.76 -36.02
CA SER A 698 29.63 -1.35 -37.30
C SER A 698 28.46 -2.01 -38.06
N SER A 699 27.38 -2.35 -37.34
CA SER A 699 26.26 -3.14 -37.87
C SER A 699 25.12 -2.31 -38.46
N SER A 700 24.54 -2.81 -39.55
CA SER A 700 23.33 -2.28 -40.18
C SER A 700 22.03 -2.79 -39.53
N SER A 701 22.08 -3.82 -38.67
CA SER A 701 20.91 -4.38 -38.01
C SER A 701 20.30 -3.42 -36.98
N GLN A 702 18.99 -3.18 -37.08
CA GLN A 702 18.26 -2.33 -36.15
C GLN A 702 18.31 -2.87 -34.71
N GLU A 703 18.36 -4.19 -34.53
CA GLU A 703 18.39 -4.83 -33.20
C GLU A 703 19.73 -4.59 -32.51
N THR A 704 20.82 -4.87 -33.21
CA THR A 704 22.19 -4.61 -32.73
C THR A 704 22.39 -3.12 -32.43
N GLN A 705 21.84 -2.23 -33.26
CA GLN A 705 21.87 -0.79 -32.98
C GLN A 705 21.09 -0.42 -31.72
N ALA A 706 19.91 -1.01 -31.47
CA ALA A 706 19.15 -0.75 -30.26
C ALA A 706 19.89 -1.23 -29.00
N MET A 707 20.48 -2.42 -29.07
CA MET A 707 21.33 -2.97 -27.99
C MET A 707 22.54 -2.06 -27.72
N HIS A 708 23.24 -1.62 -28.77
CA HIS A 708 24.39 -0.71 -28.65
C HIS A 708 23.99 0.63 -28.04
N ARG A 709 22.86 1.22 -28.45
CA ARG A 709 22.31 2.45 -27.84
C ARG A 709 22.02 2.26 -26.35
N ALA A 710 21.49 1.11 -25.93
CA ALA A 710 21.24 0.81 -24.52
C ALA A 710 22.55 0.75 -23.71
N ILE A 711 23.61 0.16 -24.27
CA ILE A 711 24.95 0.12 -23.65
C ILE A 711 25.53 1.52 -23.53
N LEU A 712 25.47 2.32 -24.59
CA LEU A 712 25.95 3.70 -24.58
C LEU A 712 25.21 4.54 -23.54
N ALA A 713 23.89 4.35 -23.38
CA ALA A 713 23.11 4.99 -22.33
C ALA A 713 23.60 4.65 -20.91
N MET A 714 24.18 3.46 -20.69
CA MET A 714 24.78 3.08 -19.42
C MET A 714 26.17 3.67 -19.21
N ALA A 715 27.00 3.69 -20.25
CA ALA A 715 28.39 4.12 -20.17
C ALA A 715 28.61 5.63 -20.36
N ALA A 716 27.66 6.36 -20.98
CA ALA A 716 27.87 7.75 -21.42
C ALA A 716 28.24 8.73 -20.30
N THR A 717 27.50 8.72 -19.18
CA THR A 717 27.76 9.64 -18.06
C THR A 717 29.15 9.44 -17.44
N PRO A 718 29.55 8.22 -17.05
CA PRO A 718 30.89 7.99 -16.50
C PRO A 718 32.00 8.23 -17.54
N LEU A 719 31.81 7.84 -18.81
CA LEU A 719 32.79 8.09 -19.87
C LEU A 719 33.00 9.59 -20.12
N ILE A 720 31.93 10.39 -20.22
CA ILE A 720 32.05 11.84 -20.44
C ILE A 720 32.85 12.49 -19.30
N ARG A 721 32.62 12.09 -18.05
CA ARG A 721 33.39 12.61 -16.90
C ARG A 721 34.87 12.24 -17.01
N SER A 722 35.16 10.97 -17.29
CA SER A 722 36.54 10.48 -17.46
C SER A 722 37.27 11.20 -18.61
N LEU A 723 36.59 11.40 -19.75
CA LEU A 723 37.12 12.15 -20.90
C LEU A 723 37.31 13.64 -20.61
N GLN A 724 36.42 14.27 -19.84
CA GLN A 724 36.58 15.66 -19.40
C GLN A 724 37.78 15.81 -18.45
N ASP A 725 37.98 14.86 -17.55
CA ASP A 725 39.13 14.84 -16.65
C ASP A 725 40.44 14.66 -17.43
N LEU A 726 40.46 13.77 -18.42
CA LEU A 726 41.58 13.60 -19.35
C LEU A 726 41.87 14.89 -20.12
N LEU A 727 40.83 15.57 -20.64
CA LEU A 727 40.99 16.83 -21.37
C LEU A 727 41.61 17.95 -20.52
N ARG A 728 41.26 18.02 -19.23
CA ARG A 728 41.86 19.00 -18.30
C ARG A 728 43.35 18.74 -18.08
N LYS A 729 43.77 17.48 -18.14
CA LYS A 729 45.14 17.03 -17.89
C LYS A 729 46.02 17.06 -19.15
N ARG A 730 45.48 16.66 -20.30
CA ARG A 730 46.13 16.54 -21.62
C ARG A 730 45.37 17.36 -22.68
N PRO A 731 45.61 18.69 -22.76
CA PRO A 731 44.90 19.54 -23.72
C PRO A 731 45.30 19.29 -25.19
N ASP A 732 46.39 18.56 -25.43
CA ASP A 732 46.87 18.13 -26.75
C ASP A 732 45.89 17.20 -27.47
N LEU A 733 45.12 16.39 -26.74
CA LEU A 733 44.17 15.40 -27.28
C LEU A 733 42.76 15.96 -27.55
N LYS A 734 42.58 17.27 -27.40
CA LYS A 734 41.28 17.97 -27.45
C LYS A 734 40.38 17.60 -28.61
N LYS A 735 40.91 17.48 -29.83
CA LYS A 735 40.10 17.20 -31.02
C LYS A 735 39.45 15.81 -30.97
N ALA A 736 40.23 14.78 -30.63
CA ALA A 736 39.74 13.41 -30.52
C ALA A 736 38.75 13.27 -29.35
N THR A 737 39.10 13.78 -28.18
CA THR A 737 38.26 13.70 -26.97
C THR A 737 36.92 14.42 -27.14
N ASN A 738 36.88 15.61 -27.73
CA ASN A 738 35.64 16.34 -27.97
C ASN A 738 34.71 15.65 -28.97
N SER A 739 35.27 14.99 -29.99
CA SER A 739 34.49 14.19 -30.94
C SER A 739 33.74 13.06 -30.21
N LEU A 740 34.42 12.34 -29.32
CA LEU A 740 33.81 11.26 -28.53
C LEU A 740 32.79 11.78 -27.52
N ILE A 741 33.08 12.91 -26.85
CA ILE A 741 32.10 13.56 -25.97
C ILE A 741 30.84 13.91 -26.77
N SER A 742 30.97 14.52 -27.96
CA SER A 742 29.82 14.88 -28.79
C SER A 742 28.98 13.68 -29.23
N LEU A 743 29.63 12.53 -29.48
CA LEU A 743 28.96 11.27 -29.81
C LEU A 743 28.16 10.71 -28.63
N LEU A 744 28.63 10.91 -27.40
CA LEU A 744 27.98 10.41 -26.17
C LEU A 744 26.86 11.31 -25.65
N MET A 745 26.83 12.60 -26.02
CA MET A 745 25.83 13.57 -25.54
C MET A 745 24.37 13.12 -25.72
N PRO A 746 23.94 12.52 -26.85
CA PRO A 746 22.55 12.08 -27.04
C PRO A 746 22.10 10.99 -26.05
N TYR A 747 23.05 10.28 -25.45
CA TYR A 747 22.80 9.17 -24.53
C TYR A 747 22.72 9.60 -23.06
N LEU A 748 22.83 10.90 -22.77
CA LEU A 748 22.63 11.44 -21.43
C LEU A 748 21.16 11.42 -21.00
N GLY A 749 20.91 11.41 -19.69
CA GLY A 749 19.55 11.54 -19.13
C GLY A 749 18.69 10.27 -19.20
N HIS A 750 19.27 9.11 -19.50
CA HIS A 750 18.56 7.82 -19.51
C HIS A 750 18.27 7.25 -18.12
N ARG A 751 18.82 7.84 -17.04
CA ARG A 751 18.54 7.45 -15.66
C ARG A 751 17.32 8.17 -15.11
N ARG A 752 16.48 7.43 -14.38
CA ARG A 752 15.31 7.89 -13.64
C ARG A 752 15.59 7.84 -12.14
N THR A 753 16.31 8.86 -11.67
CA THR A 753 16.80 8.89 -10.30
C THR A 753 16.31 10.13 -9.56
N ASP A 754 16.27 10.03 -8.24
CA ASP A 754 16.05 11.15 -7.33
C ASP A 754 17.33 11.95 -7.08
N ARG A 755 18.32 11.86 -7.97
CA ARG A 755 19.54 12.67 -7.90
C ARG A 755 19.30 14.00 -8.59
N SER A 756 19.64 15.07 -7.87
CA SER A 756 19.59 16.43 -8.39
C SER A 756 20.81 16.71 -9.26
N SER A 757 20.62 17.50 -10.30
CA SER A 757 21.72 18.01 -11.13
C SER A 757 22.61 18.97 -10.34
N ASN A 758 23.85 19.16 -10.77
CA ASN A 758 24.76 20.10 -10.12
C ASN A 758 24.19 21.54 -10.15
N ALA A 759 23.53 21.93 -11.24
CA ALA A 759 22.87 23.22 -11.37
C ALA A 759 21.73 23.41 -10.35
N GLU A 760 20.84 22.41 -10.20
CA GLU A 760 19.77 22.45 -9.19
C GLU A 760 20.34 22.54 -7.77
N VAL A 761 21.40 21.77 -7.47
CA VAL A 761 22.07 21.81 -6.17
C VAL A 761 22.66 23.20 -5.90
N GLN A 762 23.31 23.81 -6.90
CA GLN A 762 23.84 25.17 -6.78
C GLN A 762 22.73 26.20 -6.58
N GLU A 763 21.59 26.06 -7.26
CA GLU A 763 20.42 26.94 -7.10
C GLU A 763 19.87 26.87 -5.66
N TRP A 764 19.70 25.66 -5.11
CA TRP A 764 19.13 25.49 -3.78
C TRP A 764 20.12 25.81 -2.66
N ALA A 765 21.40 25.49 -2.85
CA ALA A 765 22.46 25.72 -1.87
C ALA A 765 23.02 27.16 -1.92
N GLY A 766 22.94 27.83 -3.06
CA GLY A 766 23.51 29.16 -3.31
C GLY A 766 22.66 30.33 -2.82
N THR A 767 21.58 30.08 -2.07
CA THR A 767 20.75 31.15 -1.52
C THR A 767 21.57 32.00 -0.53
N PRO A 768 21.73 33.33 -0.78
CA PRO A 768 22.74 34.18 -0.14
C PRO A 768 22.62 34.31 1.39
N ASP A 769 21.48 33.90 1.98
CA ASP A 769 21.18 34.05 3.41
C ASP A 769 20.76 32.73 4.13
N GLY A 770 21.04 31.52 3.61
CA GLY A 770 20.76 30.33 4.45
C GLY A 770 20.81 28.90 3.89
N GLY A 771 21.31 28.67 2.66
CA GLY A 771 21.52 27.33 2.11
C GLY A 771 20.31 26.39 2.19
N TRP A 772 20.56 25.07 2.23
CA TRP A 772 19.51 24.02 2.28
C TRP A 772 18.50 24.20 3.43
N ALA A 773 18.99 24.66 4.59
CA ALA A 773 18.23 25.13 5.76
C ALA A 773 16.99 25.95 5.38
N ARG A 774 17.29 27.05 4.69
CA ARG A 774 16.32 28.05 4.28
C ARG A 774 15.47 27.57 3.12
N CYS A 775 16.04 26.80 2.20
CA CYS A 775 15.32 26.22 1.07
C CYS A 775 14.13 25.35 1.54
N VAL A 776 14.36 24.45 2.51
CA VAL A 776 13.28 23.62 3.10
C VAL A 776 12.21 24.48 3.75
N ARG A 777 12.60 25.50 4.53
CA ARG A 777 11.65 26.43 5.17
C ARG A 777 10.82 27.21 4.16
N ASN A 778 11.46 27.76 3.12
CA ASN A 778 10.77 28.48 2.06
C ASN A 778 9.78 27.56 1.34
N SER A 779 10.17 26.31 1.05
CA SER A 779 9.28 25.33 0.43
C SER A 779 8.01 25.07 1.27
N VAL A 780 8.16 24.88 2.59
CA VAL A 780 7.00 24.73 3.50
C VAL A 780 6.16 26.00 3.52
N ARG A 781 6.79 27.17 3.60
CA ARG A 781 6.09 28.46 3.61
C ARG A 781 5.29 28.70 2.34
N ASP A 782 5.90 28.51 1.18
CA ASP A 782 5.29 28.77 -0.12
C ASP A 782 4.11 27.83 -0.36
N THR A 783 4.24 26.56 0.02
CA THR A 783 3.15 25.58 -0.08
C THR A 783 2.00 25.88 0.87
N VAL A 784 2.28 26.28 2.12
CA VAL A 784 1.23 26.71 3.07
C VAL A 784 0.53 27.97 2.58
N ALA A 785 1.27 28.96 2.09
CA ALA A 785 0.71 30.19 1.53
C ALA A 785 -0.18 29.90 0.32
N TRP A 786 0.24 28.99 -0.57
CA TRP A 786 -0.55 28.55 -1.72
C TRP A 786 -1.85 27.88 -1.30
N THR A 787 -1.83 26.99 -0.30
CA THR A 787 -3.06 26.35 0.20
C THR A 787 -4.06 27.31 0.83
N SER A 788 -3.56 28.47 1.30
CA SER A 788 -4.39 29.51 1.91
C SER A 788 -4.87 30.55 0.89
N SER A 789 -4.41 30.47 -0.37
CA SER A 789 -4.80 31.42 -1.41
C SER A 789 -6.26 31.19 -1.86
N ILE A 790 -6.97 32.30 -2.08
CA ILE A 790 -8.36 32.26 -2.54
C ILE A 790 -8.36 32.16 -4.07
N GLY A 791 -8.97 31.10 -4.61
CA GLY A 791 -9.16 30.89 -6.05
C GLY A 791 -8.19 29.89 -6.70
N LEU A 792 -8.24 29.83 -8.03
CA LEU A 792 -7.47 28.90 -8.88
C LEU A 792 -6.04 29.41 -9.14
N SER A 793 -5.22 29.50 -8.09
CA SER A 793 -3.82 29.87 -8.23
C SER A 793 -2.97 28.69 -8.75
N PRO A 794 -1.93 28.95 -9.57
CA PRO A 794 -1.04 27.89 -10.03
C PRO A 794 -0.30 27.24 -8.86
N PRO A 795 0.01 25.94 -8.96
CA PRO A 795 0.75 25.23 -7.92
C PRO A 795 2.15 25.81 -7.75
N THR A 796 2.67 25.70 -6.53
CA THR A 796 4.06 26.05 -6.22
C THR A 796 5.05 25.23 -7.06
N LYS A 797 6.29 25.69 -7.21
CA LYS A 797 7.34 24.95 -7.92
C LYS A 797 8.02 23.87 -7.06
N TYR A 798 7.25 23.18 -6.22
CA TYR A 798 7.79 22.16 -5.33
C TYR A 798 8.41 21.01 -6.13
N THR A 799 9.49 20.43 -5.59
CA THR A 799 10.11 19.23 -6.14
C THR A 799 10.61 18.35 -5.02
N HIS A 800 10.23 17.09 -5.05
CA HIS A 800 10.65 16.16 -4.01
C HIS A 800 12.16 15.90 -4.06
N LYS A 801 12.80 16.07 -5.23
CA LYS A 801 14.26 16.02 -5.38
C LYS A 801 14.98 17.02 -4.48
N MET A 802 14.40 18.21 -4.25
CA MET A 802 14.99 19.21 -3.34
C MET A 802 14.96 18.71 -1.90
N PHE A 803 13.85 18.12 -1.46
CA PHE A 803 13.74 17.56 -0.12
C PHE A 803 14.72 16.39 0.09
N ILE A 804 14.81 15.48 -0.88
CA ILE A 804 15.79 14.36 -0.85
C ILE A 804 17.23 14.89 -0.84
N GLY A 805 17.54 15.91 -1.66
CA GLY A 805 18.83 16.57 -1.69
C GLY A 805 19.20 17.22 -0.36
N ALA A 806 18.24 17.86 0.31
CA ALA A 806 18.42 18.42 1.64
C ALA A 806 18.66 17.34 2.69
N CYS A 807 17.91 16.23 2.66
CA CYS A 807 18.10 15.08 3.54
C CYS A 807 19.50 14.45 3.39
N ARG A 808 19.97 14.27 2.15
CA ARG A 808 21.31 13.73 1.85
C ARG A 808 22.44 14.67 2.26
N SER A 809 22.24 15.99 2.12
CA SER A 809 23.30 16.98 2.35
C SER A 809 23.40 17.44 3.81
N LEU A 810 22.27 17.65 4.49
CA LEU A 810 22.21 18.16 5.86
C LEU A 810 22.08 17.06 6.93
N GLY A 811 21.53 15.90 6.56
CA GLY A 811 21.11 14.86 7.48
C GLY A 811 19.72 15.10 8.12
N PRO A 812 19.10 14.05 8.68
CA PRO A 812 17.71 14.07 9.15
C PRO A 812 17.46 15.05 10.29
N ALA A 813 18.42 15.22 11.21
CA ALA A 813 18.28 16.10 12.37
C ALA A 813 18.14 17.58 12.00
N LYS A 814 18.95 18.06 11.04
CA LYS A 814 18.93 19.46 10.60
C LYS A 814 17.71 19.77 9.74
N VAL A 815 17.30 18.83 8.88
CA VAL A 815 16.06 18.97 8.10
C VAL A 815 14.85 19.03 9.02
N LEU A 816 14.77 18.13 10.00
CA LEU A 816 13.68 18.13 10.99
C LEU A 816 13.65 19.44 11.79
N ALA A 817 14.81 19.94 12.22
CA ALA A 817 14.90 21.22 12.92
C ALA A 817 14.40 22.40 12.06
N ALA A 818 14.71 22.41 10.76
CA ALA A 818 14.22 23.41 9.83
C ALA A 818 12.70 23.36 9.65
N MET A 819 12.13 22.16 9.51
CA MET A 819 10.68 21.95 9.41
C MET A 819 9.96 22.36 10.69
N VAL A 820 10.48 21.98 11.86
CA VAL A 820 9.91 22.37 13.17
C VAL A 820 9.98 23.89 13.37
N ALA A 821 11.07 24.54 12.97
CA ALA A 821 11.18 25.99 13.04
C ALA A 821 10.09 26.69 12.19
N GLU A 822 9.87 26.24 10.96
CA GLU A 822 8.79 26.80 10.13
C GLU A 822 7.40 26.44 10.66
N LEU A 823 7.19 25.22 11.16
CA LEU A 823 5.91 24.80 11.76
C LEU A 823 5.54 25.67 12.96
N LYS A 824 6.51 26.02 13.80
CA LYS A 824 6.30 26.96 14.91
C LYS A 824 5.91 28.34 14.43
N ASP A 825 6.65 28.87 13.46
CA ASP A 825 6.37 30.19 12.90
C ASP A 825 4.95 30.20 12.31
N GLN A 826 4.57 29.20 11.52
CA GLN A 826 3.21 29.10 10.95
C GLN A 826 2.13 28.91 12.02
N THR A 827 2.42 28.18 13.09
CA THR A 827 1.49 28.02 14.23
C THR A 827 1.26 29.35 14.95
N ALA A 828 2.30 30.16 15.13
CA ALA A 828 2.18 31.49 15.72
C ALA A 828 1.34 32.45 14.85
N HIS A 829 1.32 32.26 13.53
CA HIS A 829 0.52 33.04 12.58
C HIS A 829 -0.88 32.44 12.30
N GLY A 830 -1.28 31.35 12.98
CA GLY A 830 -2.60 30.73 12.85
C GLY A 830 -2.73 29.66 11.75
N SER A 831 -1.69 29.43 10.94
CA SER A 831 -1.65 28.42 9.88
C SER A 831 -1.02 27.08 10.31
N GLY A 832 -0.96 26.81 11.62
CA GLY A 832 -0.28 25.63 12.18
C GLY A 832 -0.81 24.29 11.66
N ALA A 833 -2.13 24.14 11.50
CA ALA A 833 -2.73 22.90 11.01
C ALA A 833 -2.39 22.61 9.53
N GLN A 834 -2.33 23.66 8.69
CA GLN A 834 -1.96 23.57 7.29
C GLN A 834 -0.47 23.22 7.14
N ALA A 835 0.39 23.90 7.91
CA ALA A 835 1.82 23.63 7.95
C ALA A 835 2.13 22.22 8.47
N LEU A 836 1.34 21.73 9.43
CA LEU A 836 1.46 20.36 9.93
C LEU A 836 1.12 19.35 8.83
N ASP A 837 0.04 19.54 8.07
CA ASP A 837 -0.32 18.65 6.96
C ASP A 837 0.75 18.61 5.86
N VAL A 838 1.31 19.77 5.47
CA VAL A 838 2.42 19.84 4.50
C VAL A 838 3.66 19.12 5.02
N CYS A 839 4.05 19.36 6.27
CA CYS A 839 5.22 18.71 6.87
C CYS A 839 5.04 17.20 6.98
N VAL A 840 3.85 16.73 7.35
CA VAL A 840 3.50 15.31 7.37
C VAL A 840 3.64 14.72 5.97
N ALA A 841 3.04 15.36 4.95
CA ALA A 841 3.13 14.88 3.57
C ALA A 841 4.58 14.77 3.06
N MET A 842 5.45 15.71 3.41
CA MET A 842 6.88 15.64 3.07
C MET A 842 7.61 14.49 3.78
N ILE A 843 7.28 14.20 5.04
CA ILE A 843 7.90 13.12 5.84
C ILE A 843 7.38 11.74 5.47
N THR A 844 6.09 11.62 5.14
CA THR A 844 5.44 10.37 4.76
C THR A 844 5.51 10.08 3.26
N ALA A 845 6.08 10.99 2.47
CA ALA A 845 6.31 10.80 1.05
C ALA A 845 7.20 9.57 0.79
N PRO A 846 6.89 8.76 -0.23
CA PRO A 846 7.71 7.63 -0.61
C PRO A 846 9.06 8.11 -1.16
N THR A 847 10.13 7.40 -0.81
CA THR A 847 11.49 7.69 -1.29
C THR A 847 12.22 6.39 -1.55
N VAL A 848 13.05 6.36 -2.60
CA VAL A 848 13.95 5.23 -2.87
C VAL A 848 15.07 5.20 -1.84
N TYR A 849 15.08 4.19 -0.98
CA TYR A 849 16.17 3.96 -0.04
C TYR A 849 17.30 3.24 -0.77
N LEU A 850 18.35 3.97 -1.11
CA LEU A 850 19.58 3.36 -1.59
C LEU A 850 20.24 2.67 -0.39
N ALA A 851 20.51 1.36 -0.51
CA ALA A 851 21.18 0.55 0.52
C ALA A 851 22.59 1.04 0.90
N GLN A 852 23.10 2.09 0.25
CA GLN A 852 24.39 2.67 0.57
C GLN A 852 24.26 3.70 1.70
N ASN A 853 24.62 3.22 2.89
CA ASN A 853 24.77 3.87 4.20
C ASN A 853 23.52 3.93 5.07
N ASP A 854 23.74 3.67 6.37
CA ASP A 854 22.87 3.87 7.55
C ASP A 854 22.28 5.30 7.66
N THR A 855 21.62 5.80 6.63
CA THR A 855 20.98 7.11 6.67
C THR A 855 19.59 6.95 7.25
N MET A 856 19.52 6.99 8.58
CA MET A 856 18.29 7.19 9.34
C MET A 856 17.40 8.23 8.65
N THR A 857 16.16 7.86 8.35
CA THR A 857 15.21 8.76 7.68
C THR A 857 14.75 9.88 8.62
N VAL A 858 14.20 10.97 8.10
CA VAL A 858 13.60 12.04 8.94
C VAL A 858 12.52 11.46 9.86
N ARG A 859 11.73 10.51 9.35
CA ARG A 859 10.70 9.78 10.10
C ARG A 859 11.32 8.93 11.22
N GLU A 860 12.34 8.13 10.91
CA GLU A 860 13.05 7.27 11.86
C GLU A 860 13.66 8.11 13.00
N HIS A 861 14.28 9.24 12.62
CA HIS A 861 14.85 10.19 13.57
C HIS A 861 13.78 10.83 14.45
N LEU A 862 12.65 11.23 13.87
CA LEU A 862 11.52 11.78 14.61
C LEU A 862 10.99 10.77 15.65
N ARG A 863 10.82 9.50 15.25
CA ARG A 863 10.39 8.42 16.14
C ARG A 863 11.36 8.20 17.30
N LEU A 864 12.67 8.17 17.03
CA LEU A 864 13.70 8.04 18.07
C LEU A 864 13.70 9.22 19.05
N LEU A 865 13.48 10.45 18.58
CA LEU A 865 13.37 11.63 19.45
C LEU A 865 12.15 11.59 20.38
N ILE A 866 11.03 11.01 19.93
CA ILE A 866 9.82 10.86 20.75
C ILE A 866 10.00 9.76 21.80
N LEU A 867 10.70 8.66 21.46
CA LEU A 867 11.01 7.59 22.40
C LEU A 867 11.90 8.07 23.57
N ASP A 868 12.75 9.06 23.33
CA ASP A 868 13.57 9.72 24.35
C ASP A 868 12.83 10.88 25.05
N ALA A 869 11.74 10.53 25.73
CA ALA A 869 10.90 11.49 26.47
C ALA A 869 11.69 12.41 27.43
N PRO A 870 12.71 11.95 28.19
CA PRO A 870 13.49 12.80 29.09
C PRO A 870 14.25 13.92 28.36
N ASN A 871 14.81 13.67 27.18
CA ASN A 871 15.51 14.71 26.43
C ASN A 871 14.55 15.60 25.63
N LEU A 872 13.40 15.09 25.23
CA LEU A 872 12.34 15.89 24.61
C LEU A 872 11.77 16.93 25.58
N LEU A 873 11.54 16.56 26.85
CA LEU A 873 11.04 17.46 27.90
C LEU A 873 12.02 18.59 28.28
N LYS A 874 13.30 18.47 27.93
CA LYS A 874 14.30 19.54 28.13
C LYS A 874 14.24 20.63 27.04
N ARG A 875 13.54 20.37 25.93
CA ARG A 875 13.43 21.31 24.81
C ARG A 875 12.38 22.41 25.12
N PRO A 876 12.41 23.54 24.40
CA PRO A 876 11.35 24.54 24.48
C PRO A 876 9.98 23.89 24.23
N LEU A 877 8.96 24.30 25.00
CA LEU A 877 7.61 23.73 24.94
C LEU A 877 7.05 23.67 23.51
N ALA A 878 7.16 24.78 22.77
CA ALA A 878 6.69 24.86 21.39
C ALA A 878 7.40 23.87 20.44
N ASP A 879 8.69 23.56 20.67
CA ASP A 879 9.44 22.59 19.88
C ASP A 879 9.00 21.17 20.20
N ALA A 880 8.84 20.87 21.49
CA ALA A 880 8.42 19.55 21.96
C ALA A 880 6.99 19.24 21.47
N GLU A 881 6.06 20.18 21.59
CA GLU A 881 4.70 19.99 21.09
C GLU A 881 4.64 19.82 19.56
N ALA A 882 5.42 20.61 18.81
CA ALA A 882 5.50 20.49 17.36
C ALA A 882 6.00 19.10 16.92
N LEU A 883 7.05 18.59 17.58
CA LEU A 883 7.59 17.25 17.33
C LEU A 883 6.57 16.15 17.66
N VAL A 884 5.88 16.23 18.79
CA VAL A 884 4.86 15.25 19.20
C VAL A 884 3.70 15.23 18.20
N ARG A 885 3.15 16.39 17.85
CA ARG A 885 2.06 16.51 16.87
C ARG A 885 2.47 15.96 15.50
N LEU A 886 3.68 16.29 15.05
CA LEU A 886 4.22 15.81 13.79
C LEU A 886 4.39 14.28 13.78
N SER A 887 4.95 13.71 14.84
CA SER A 887 5.15 12.26 14.96
C SER A 887 3.82 11.51 14.98
N ARG A 888 2.86 11.95 15.80
CA ARG A 888 1.54 11.31 15.85
C ARG A 888 0.86 11.29 14.51
N ARG A 889 0.91 12.41 13.79
CA ARG A 889 0.21 12.55 12.52
C ARG A 889 0.92 11.82 11.38
N ALA A 890 2.25 11.78 11.38
CA ALA A 890 3.02 10.97 10.45
C ALA A 890 2.78 9.47 10.67
N GLU A 891 2.75 8.99 11.92
CA GLU A 891 2.45 7.59 12.23
C GLU A 891 0.99 7.24 11.90
N ALA A 892 0.02 8.12 12.20
CA ALA A 892 -1.38 7.89 11.83
C ALA A 892 -1.59 7.81 10.31
N GLN A 893 -0.86 8.60 9.53
CA GLN A 893 -0.93 8.61 8.05
C GLN A 893 -0.31 7.36 7.40
N LEU A 894 0.57 6.66 8.12
CA LEU A 894 1.25 5.45 7.67
C LEU A 894 0.76 4.18 8.36
N ALA A 895 -0.09 4.30 9.38
CA ALA A 895 -0.73 3.17 10.02
C ALA A 895 -1.52 2.40 8.97
N ALA A 896 -1.30 1.08 8.90
CA ALA A 896 -2.05 0.23 7.97
C ALA A 896 -3.54 0.45 8.24
N PRO A 897 -4.32 0.95 7.27
CA PRO A 897 -5.77 0.97 7.44
C PRO A 897 -6.19 -0.48 7.72
N GLN A 898 -7.06 -0.69 8.70
CA GLN A 898 -7.73 -1.98 8.85
C GLN A 898 -8.51 -2.20 7.55
N MET A 899 -7.90 -2.86 6.56
CA MET A 899 -8.53 -3.25 5.29
C MET A 899 -9.68 -4.26 5.48
N ALA A 900 -10.15 -4.45 6.72
CA ALA A 900 -11.32 -5.25 7.05
C ALA A 900 -12.63 -4.66 6.48
N GLN A 901 -12.65 -3.39 6.04
CA GLN A 901 -13.84 -2.76 5.43
C GLN A 901 -13.83 -2.71 3.90
N MET A 902 -12.69 -2.98 3.26
CA MET A 902 -12.64 -3.25 1.82
C MET A 902 -12.41 -4.75 1.64
N THR A 903 -13.48 -5.54 1.63
CA THR A 903 -13.51 -6.66 0.69
C THR A 903 -13.35 -6.00 -0.68
N LEU A 904 -12.11 -5.85 -1.13
CA LEU A 904 -11.82 -5.64 -2.55
C LEU A 904 -12.73 -6.64 -3.25
N PRO A 905 -13.69 -6.22 -4.09
CA PRO A 905 -14.22 -7.16 -5.05
C PRO A 905 -12.97 -7.66 -5.77
N MET A 906 -12.57 -8.91 -5.48
CA MET A 906 -11.89 -9.71 -6.48
C MET A 906 -12.68 -9.43 -7.73
N ALA A 907 -12.03 -8.86 -8.76
CA ALA A 907 -12.68 -8.52 -10.01
C ALA A 907 -13.61 -9.68 -10.35
N VAL A 908 -14.91 -9.48 -10.15
CA VAL A 908 -15.89 -10.48 -10.53
C VAL A 908 -15.70 -10.47 -12.02
N GLN A 909 -15.11 -11.56 -12.51
CA GLN A 909 -15.02 -11.89 -13.90
C GLN A 909 -16.39 -11.58 -14.51
N GLU A 910 -16.49 -10.49 -15.26
CA GLU A 910 -17.55 -10.27 -16.27
C GLU A 910 -17.54 -11.40 -17.32
N GLN A 911 -16.67 -12.41 -17.20
CA GLN A 911 -16.68 -13.62 -17.99
C GLN A 911 -17.95 -14.46 -17.80
N SER A 912 -18.64 -14.41 -16.65
CA SER A 912 -19.79 -15.31 -16.46
C SER A 912 -21.02 -14.93 -17.29
N SER A 913 -21.28 -13.64 -17.56
CA SER A 913 -22.45 -13.27 -18.38
C SER A 913 -22.18 -13.45 -19.88
N ASP A 914 -20.99 -13.07 -20.33
CA ASP A 914 -20.66 -13.06 -21.76
C ASP A 914 -20.29 -14.45 -22.30
N GLN A 915 -19.62 -15.30 -21.51
CA GLN A 915 -19.38 -16.69 -21.91
C GLN A 915 -20.65 -17.52 -21.92
N ILE A 916 -21.57 -17.30 -20.98
CA ILE A 916 -22.85 -18.00 -20.96
C ILE A 916 -23.72 -17.57 -22.16
N MET A 917 -23.74 -16.29 -22.53
CA MET A 917 -24.47 -15.83 -23.72
C MET A 917 -23.87 -16.34 -25.03
N HIS A 918 -22.54 -16.50 -25.10
CA HIS A 918 -21.86 -17.08 -26.26
C HIS A 918 -22.03 -18.61 -26.34
N GLU A 919 -22.05 -19.33 -25.22
CA GLU A 919 -22.29 -20.78 -25.17
C GLU A 919 -23.75 -21.14 -25.47
N LEU A 920 -24.70 -20.23 -25.18
CA LEU A 920 -26.13 -20.43 -25.46
C LEU A 920 -26.54 -20.08 -26.90
N GLY A 921 -25.62 -19.60 -27.75
CA GLY A 921 -25.87 -19.39 -29.18
C GLY A 921 -26.93 -18.32 -29.52
N LEU A 922 -27.12 -17.32 -28.64
CA LEU A 922 -28.17 -16.30 -28.79
C LEU A 922 -27.68 -14.99 -29.40
N THR A 923 -26.72 -15.04 -30.32
CA THR A 923 -26.36 -13.87 -31.13
C THR A 923 -26.60 -14.16 -32.59
N ASP A 924 -27.83 -13.92 -33.06
CA ASP A 924 -28.06 -13.61 -34.46
C ASP A 924 -29.02 -12.41 -34.59
N ALA A 925 -28.66 -11.54 -35.52
CA ALA A 925 -29.14 -10.17 -35.65
C ALA A 925 -30.58 -10.06 -36.17
N ASN A 926 -31.38 -9.17 -35.56
CA ASN A 926 -32.23 -8.22 -36.27
C ASN A 926 -32.77 -7.14 -35.34
N GLY A 927 -32.73 -5.88 -35.80
CA GLY A 927 -32.96 -4.69 -34.98
C GLY A 927 -34.41 -4.31 -34.70
N ALA A 928 -34.64 -3.80 -33.49
CA ALA A 928 -35.57 -2.73 -33.09
C ALA A 928 -35.43 -2.52 -31.55
N PRO A 929 -35.79 -1.35 -30.98
CA PRO A 929 -35.26 -0.91 -29.69
C PRO A 929 -36.02 -1.53 -28.52
N GLU A 930 -35.30 -2.14 -27.57
CA GLU A 930 -35.91 -2.67 -26.35
C GLU A 930 -36.00 -1.60 -25.26
N ALA A 931 -37.23 -1.42 -24.79
CA ALA A 931 -37.61 -0.63 -23.63
C ALA A 931 -37.16 -1.32 -22.34
N SER A 932 -36.62 -0.52 -21.42
CA SER A 932 -36.19 -0.91 -20.09
C SER A 932 -37.35 -1.49 -19.25
N VAL A 933 -37.28 -2.78 -18.92
CA VAL A 933 -38.12 -3.40 -17.89
C VAL A 933 -37.42 -3.24 -16.54
N THR A 934 -37.78 -2.20 -15.81
CA THR A 934 -37.48 -2.02 -14.38
C THR A 934 -38.37 -2.95 -13.55
N LEU A 935 -37.78 -3.96 -12.91
CA LEU A 935 -38.40 -4.68 -11.81
C LEU A 935 -38.19 -3.90 -10.51
N SER A 936 -39.12 -3.01 -10.20
CA SER A 936 -39.27 -2.38 -8.88
C SER A 936 -40.01 -3.33 -7.94
N MET A 937 -39.36 -3.75 -6.85
CA MET A 937 -40.03 -4.37 -5.72
C MET A 937 -39.95 -3.41 -4.53
N ASP A 938 -40.99 -2.60 -4.39
CA ASP A 938 -41.32 -1.89 -3.14
C ASP A 938 -42.31 -2.80 -2.37
N PRO A 939 -42.33 -2.83 -1.03
CA PRO A 939 -43.05 -1.75 -0.33
C PRO A 939 -42.51 -1.36 1.07
N ALA A 940 -42.68 -0.08 1.41
CA ALA A 940 -42.85 0.41 2.80
C ALA A 940 -44.31 0.12 3.27
N GLY A 941 -44.70 -0.03 4.55
CA GLY A 941 -44.10 0.08 5.87
C GLY A 941 -45.21 -0.02 6.95
N ASP A 942 -44.78 -0.23 8.20
CA ASP A 942 -45.42 0.08 9.51
C ASP A 942 -46.69 -0.66 10.03
N LEU A 943 -46.51 -1.44 11.11
CA LEU A 943 -47.19 -1.31 12.43
C LEU A 943 -47.13 -2.61 13.28
N GLY A 944 -46.44 -2.52 14.43
CA GLY A 944 -46.93 -2.95 15.75
C GLY A 944 -47.29 -4.42 16.06
N GLN A 945 -46.45 -4.99 16.96
CA GLN A 945 -46.75 -5.97 18.02
C GLN A 945 -46.96 -7.47 17.70
N ALA A 946 -46.17 -8.26 18.46
CA ALA A 946 -46.47 -9.55 19.09
C ALA A 946 -45.82 -10.83 18.53
N SER A 947 -45.02 -11.44 19.42
CA SER A 947 -44.87 -12.88 19.71
C SER A 947 -44.23 -13.85 18.70
N THR A 948 -42.97 -14.20 19.01
CA THR A 948 -42.45 -15.57 19.24
C THR A 948 -43.14 -16.77 18.58
N ALA A 949 -42.49 -17.40 17.59
CA ALA A 949 -42.43 -18.86 17.36
C ALA A 949 -41.28 -19.17 16.37
N ASP A 950 -40.16 -19.72 16.84
CA ASP A 950 -39.77 -21.14 16.73
C ASP A 950 -39.61 -21.66 15.28
N PHE A 951 -38.36 -21.78 14.82
CA PHE A 951 -37.98 -22.58 13.66
C PHE A 951 -36.87 -23.55 14.08
N THR A 952 -37.23 -24.82 14.20
CA THR A 952 -36.32 -25.95 14.39
C THR A 952 -36.20 -26.73 13.09
N THR A 953 -34.95 -26.95 12.66
CA THR A 953 -34.39 -28.19 12.07
C THR A 953 -35.16 -28.92 10.96
N THR A 954 -34.51 -29.05 9.79
CA THR A 954 -34.19 -30.31 9.07
C THR A 954 -33.52 -29.92 7.75
N ASP A 955 -32.21 -30.11 7.60
CA ASP A 955 -31.45 -31.33 7.29
C ASP A 955 -31.01 -31.33 5.82
N PHE A 956 -29.70 -31.22 5.68
CA PHE A 956 -28.91 -31.11 4.48
C PHE A 956 -28.16 -32.43 4.37
N ASP A 957 -28.73 -33.40 3.64
CA ASP A 957 -27.99 -34.53 3.04
C ASP A 957 -28.94 -35.49 2.34
N ALA A 958 -29.06 -35.35 1.02
CA ALA A 958 -29.41 -36.46 0.13
C ALA A 958 -28.98 -36.14 -1.30
N ALA A 959 -27.74 -36.55 -1.62
CA ALA A 959 -27.27 -37.10 -2.89
C ALA A 959 -27.77 -36.42 -4.19
N MET A 960 -26.94 -35.72 -4.97
CA MET A 960 -25.77 -36.26 -5.67
C MET A 960 -25.93 -37.73 -6.12
N SER A 961 -26.89 -37.97 -7.01
CA SER A 961 -26.83 -39.10 -7.95
C SER A 961 -27.75 -38.83 -9.15
N SER A 962 -27.22 -39.09 -10.34
CA SER A 962 -27.89 -39.27 -11.64
C SER A 962 -27.79 -38.12 -12.65
N SER A 963 -26.62 -38.03 -13.29
CA SER A 963 -26.51 -37.79 -14.73
C SER A 963 -27.28 -38.86 -15.53
N VAL A 964 -27.97 -38.46 -16.61
CA VAL A 964 -28.01 -39.10 -17.96
C VAL A 964 -29.27 -38.64 -18.75
N ASN A 965 -28.98 -37.92 -19.85
CA ASN A 965 -29.61 -37.86 -21.19
C ASN A 965 -31.12 -37.71 -21.44
N LEU A 966 -31.41 -36.62 -22.18
CA LEU A 966 -32.06 -36.53 -23.50
C LEU A 966 -33.37 -37.31 -23.74
N THR A 967 -34.45 -36.60 -24.07
CA THR A 967 -35.01 -36.52 -25.45
C THR A 967 -36.33 -35.72 -25.51
N ALA A 968 -36.44 -34.91 -26.57
CA ALA A 968 -37.61 -34.50 -27.36
C ALA A 968 -39.04 -34.60 -26.75
N ALA A 969 -39.79 -33.49 -26.81
CA ALA A 969 -40.85 -33.29 -27.83
C ALA A 969 -41.78 -32.09 -27.51
N ALA A 970 -42.05 -31.32 -28.57
CA ALA A 970 -43.33 -30.75 -28.96
C ALA A 970 -44.01 -29.66 -28.08
N ASN A 971 -43.86 -28.42 -28.53
CA ASN A 971 -44.92 -27.56 -29.11
C ASN A 971 -46.37 -27.66 -28.59
N GLN A 972 -46.95 -26.45 -28.45
CA GLN A 972 -48.35 -26.08 -28.69
C GLN A 972 -49.34 -26.58 -27.61
N ASP A 973 -50.21 -25.75 -27.05
CA ASP A 973 -51.11 -24.85 -27.75
C ASP A 973 -51.76 -23.80 -26.83
N LEU A 974 -52.12 -22.70 -27.50
CA LEU A 974 -53.29 -21.82 -27.32
C LEU A 974 -53.70 -21.40 -25.89
N ALA A 975 -53.60 -20.11 -25.57
CA ALA A 975 -54.61 -19.09 -25.90
C ALA A 975 -56.01 -19.42 -25.39
N ASN A 976 -56.48 -18.67 -24.39
CA ASN A 976 -57.80 -18.02 -24.44
C ASN A 976 -58.07 -17.15 -23.21
N LEU A 977 -58.88 -16.12 -23.48
CA LEU A 977 -59.77 -15.37 -22.58
C LEU A 977 -59.27 -14.05 -21.96
N VAL A 978 -59.25 -13.07 -22.87
CA VAL A 978 -59.85 -11.72 -22.76
C VAL A 978 -61.14 -11.66 -21.91
N SER A 979 -61.35 -10.49 -21.28
CA SER A 979 -62.60 -9.81 -20.83
C SER A 979 -62.66 -9.60 -19.31
N GLY A 980 -62.86 -8.42 -18.70
CA GLY A 980 -63.16 -7.08 -19.19
C GLY A 980 -63.54 -6.14 -18.03
N SER A 981 -63.54 -4.83 -18.34
CA SER A 981 -64.39 -3.74 -17.80
C SER A 981 -64.31 -3.29 -16.32
N ASN A 982 -63.75 -2.08 -16.15
CA ASN A 982 -64.10 -0.92 -15.29
C ASN A 982 -65.58 -0.81 -14.85
N PRO A 983 -65.95 -0.11 -13.73
CA PRO A 983 -65.89 1.36 -13.65
C PRO A 983 -65.80 2.06 -12.25
N MET A 984 -65.55 3.38 -12.24
CA MET A 984 -66.17 4.46 -11.41
C MET A 984 -65.22 5.54 -10.82
N GLN A 985 -65.14 6.64 -11.58
CA GLN A 985 -65.18 8.08 -11.25
C GLN A 985 -65.52 8.57 -9.82
N MET A 986 -64.81 9.59 -9.30
CA MET A 986 -65.18 11.03 -9.25
C MET A 986 -64.43 11.82 -8.15
N ASP A 987 -64.07 13.05 -8.53
CA ASP A 987 -63.57 14.25 -7.79
C ASP A 987 -64.39 14.65 -6.54
N PRO A 988 -63.98 15.57 -5.63
CA PRO A 988 -63.58 16.97 -5.97
C PRO A 988 -62.59 17.76 -5.06
N ASN A 989 -62.12 18.88 -5.62
CA ASN A 989 -61.52 20.09 -5.01
C ASN A 989 -62.25 20.65 -3.75
N VAL A 990 -61.57 21.53 -2.97
CA VAL A 990 -62.07 22.90 -2.57
C VAL A 990 -61.04 23.72 -1.72
N PHE A 991 -60.59 24.84 -2.35
CA PHE A 991 -60.23 26.21 -1.87
C PHE A 991 -59.10 26.48 -0.85
N GLY A 992 -58.30 27.55 -0.93
CA GLY A 992 -58.18 28.80 -1.74
C GLY A 992 -56.84 29.49 -1.35
N ASP A 993 -56.31 30.58 -1.91
CA ASP A 993 -56.91 31.82 -2.42
C ASP A 993 -55.83 32.76 -3.05
N LEU A 994 -56.26 33.68 -3.93
CA LEU A 994 -55.69 34.99 -4.39
C LEU A 994 -54.26 35.12 -5.00
N ASN A 995 -53.90 36.05 -5.90
CA ASN A 995 -54.46 36.86 -7.01
C ASN A 995 -53.31 37.82 -7.49
N MET A 996 -53.37 38.30 -8.74
CA MET A 996 -52.63 39.41 -9.41
C MET A 996 -51.14 39.19 -9.77
N GLY A 997 -50.64 39.41 -10.99
CA GLY A 997 -51.21 39.90 -12.25
C GLY A 997 -50.10 40.40 -13.21
N MET A 998 -50.38 40.37 -14.53
CA MET A 998 -49.78 41.17 -15.64
C MET A 998 -48.28 40.90 -16.00
N SER A 999 -47.81 40.84 -17.25
CA SER A 999 -48.32 41.23 -18.58
C SER A 999 -47.35 40.72 -19.68
N GLN A 1000 -47.83 40.03 -20.72
CA GLN A 1000 -47.88 40.49 -22.14
C GLN A 1000 -46.78 39.98 -23.10
N PRO A 1001 -47.00 39.97 -24.44
CA PRO A 1001 -47.16 38.70 -25.15
C PRO A 1001 -46.26 38.52 -26.38
N GLN A 1002 -46.27 37.28 -26.86
CA GLN A 1002 -45.79 36.84 -28.16
C GLN A 1002 -46.77 37.26 -29.27
N GLN A 1003 -46.26 37.83 -30.37
CA GLN A 1003 -46.93 37.76 -31.67
C GLN A 1003 -45.93 37.46 -32.79
N SER A 1004 -46.33 36.49 -33.58
CA SER A 1004 -45.71 35.93 -34.78
C SER A 1004 -45.68 36.91 -35.96
N MET A 1005 -44.62 36.86 -36.77
CA MET A 1005 -44.72 37.07 -38.21
C MET A 1005 -43.70 36.23 -38.99
N SER A 1006 -44.22 35.51 -39.97
CA SER A 1006 -43.53 34.81 -41.05
C SER A 1006 -43.01 35.78 -42.12
N LEU A 1007 -41.85 35.51 -42.71
CA LEU A 1007 -41.56 35.90 -44.09
C LEU A 1007 -40.46 35.03 -44.72
N GLN A 1008 -40.79 34.50 -45.89
CA GLN A 1008 -39.96 33.76 -46.86
C GLN A 1008 -38.79 34.60 -47.41
N GLY A 1009 -37.75 33.94 -47.91
CA GLY A 1009 -36.85 34.55 -48.88
C GLY A 1009 -35.53 33.84 -49.18
N ASN A 1010 -35.60 32.74 -49.94
CA ASN A 1010 -34.67 32.24 -50.97
C ASN A 1010 -33.12 32.31 -50.85
N GLY A 1011 -32.49 31.16 -51.13
CA GLY A 1011 -31.12 31.02 -51.62
C GLY A 1011 -30.69 29.57 -51.88
N ASN A 1012 -31.12 28.99 -53.02
CA ASN A 1012 -30.62 27.77 -53.69
C ASN A 1012 -29.08 27.63 -53.70
N MET A 1013 -28.44 26.49 -53.95
CA MET A 1013 -28.71 25.05 -54.03
C MET A 1013 -27.34 24.40 -54.27
N MET A 1014 -27.11 23.23 -53.66
CA MET A 1014 -26.11 22.23 -54.06
C MET A 1014 -26.74 21.22 -55.03
N ALA A 1015 -25.93 20.63 -55.91
CA ALA A 1015 -26.06 19.30 -56.54
C ALA A 1015 -24.75 19.06 -57.33
N ASP A 1016 -24.17 17.88 -57.52
CA ASP A 1016 -24.54 16.46 -57.39
C ASP A 1016 -23.20 15.67 -57.37
N VAL A 1017 -22.98 14.67 -56.51
CA VAL A 1017 -23.17 13.22 -56.72
C VAL A 1017 -22.42 12.61 -57.92
N SER A 1018 -21.44 11.72 -57.68
CA SER A 1018 -21.48 10.29 -58.09
C SER A 1018 -20.16 9.53 -57.86
N ASN A 1019 -20.32 8.27 -57.46
CA ASN A 1019 -19.33 7.20 -57.25
C ASN A 1019 -18.56 6.80 -58.52
N VAL A 1020 -17.37 6.19 -58.36
CA VAL A 1020 -17.04 4.78 -58.68
C VAL A 1020 -15.52 4.56 -58.81
N GLN A 1021 -15.04 3.53 -58.10
CA GLN A 1021 -13.89 2.60 -58.28
C GLN A 1021 -12.81 2.90 -59.34
N THR A 1022 -11.52 2.71 -59.00
CA THR A 1022 -10.72 1.49 -59.28
C THR A 1022 -9.24 1.67 -58.88
N SER A 1023 -8.66 0.53 -58.56
CA SER A 1023 -7.29 0.18 -58.20
C SER A 1023 -6.26 0.39 -59.32
N GLN A 1024 -5.01 0.76 -58.99
CA GLN A 1024 -3.79 -0.02 -59.31
C GLN A 1024 -2.49 0.70 -58.89
N GLU A 1025 -1.45 -0.12 -58.76
CA GLU A 1025 -0.17 0.05 -58.08
C GLU A 1025 0.92 0.80 -58.87
N GLU A 1026 1.97 1.17 -58.12
CA GLU A 1026 3.41 1.21 -58.48
C GLU A 1026 4.11 2.45 -59.09
N ASP A 1027 5.42 2.51 -58.77
CA ASP A 1027 6.52 3.44 -59.06
C ASP A 1027 6.67 4.69 -58.16
N ILE A 1028 7.57 4.79 -57.14
CA ILE A 1028 9.01 4.46 -56.94
C ILE A 1028 9.98 5.38 -57.74
N PHE A 1029 10.48 6.41 -57.03
CA PHE A 1029 11.65 7.30 -57.29
C PHE A 1029 11.63 8.27 -58.50
N ALA A 1030 11.46 9.56 -58.21
CA ALA A 1030 12.25 10.65 -58.79
C ALA A 1030 12.07 11.96 -57.99
N ASP A 1031 13.17 12.69 -57.80
CA ASP A 1031 13.26 14.10 -57.39
C ASP A 1031 12.79 14.52 -55.98
N LEU A 1032 13.75 14.73 -55.07
CA LEU A 1032 14.29 16.09 -54.85
C LEU A 1032 15.51 16.05 -53.91
N MET A 1033 16.70 16.02 -54.50
CA MET A 1033 17.95 16.46 -53.87
C MET A 1033 18.24 17.89 -54.34
N GLY A 1034 18.65 18.76 -53.41
CA GLY A 1034 19.01 20.17 -53.65
C GLY A 1034 18.24 21.06 -52.67
N ASP A 1035 18.83 21.93 -51.86
CA ASP A 1035 20.10 22.62 -52.02
C ASP A 1035 20.55 23.18 -50.66
N LEU A 1036 21.87 23.31 -50.52
CA LEU A 1036 22.60 23.92 -49.43
C LEU A 1036 22.48 25.45 -49.44
N GLY A 1037 22.82 26.07 -48.31
CA GLY A 1037 23.17 27.49 -48.22
C GLY A 1037 22.65 28.11 -46.92
N ASP A 1038 23.44 28.09 -45.85
CA ASP A 1038 24.45 29.09 -45.46
C ASP A 1038 23.87 30.35 -44.80
N ASP A 1039 24.57 30.73 -43.71
CA ASP A 1039 24.55 32.00 -42.99
C ASP A 1039 23.30 32.38 -42.17
N PHE A 1040 23.44 32.47 -40.84
CA PHE A 1040 23.76 33.76 -40.20
C PHE A 1040 23.98 33.65 -38.68
N SER A 1041 24.92 34.48 -38.24
CA SER A 1041 25.65 34.56 -36.99
C SER A 1041 24.91 35.19 -35.78
N PHE A 1042 25.33 34.74 -34.59
CA PHE A 1042 25.43 35.43 -33.29
C PHE A 1042 24.77 36.80 -33.08
N THR A 1043 23.93 36.85 -32.02
CA THR A 1043 24.14 37.67 -30.81
C THR A 1043 23.67 36.90 -29.59
#